data_AF-A0A943X2F9-F1
#
_entry.id   AF-A0A943X2F9-F1
#
_cell.length_a   1.000
_cell.length_b   1.000
_cell.length_c   1.000
_cell.angle_alpha   90.00
_cell.angle_beta   90.00
_cell.angle_gamma   90.00
#
_symmetry.space_group_name_H-M   'P 1'
#
loop_
_entity.id
_entity.type
_entity.pdbx_description
1 polymer ?
#
loop_
_entity_poly.entity_id
_entity_poly.type
_entity_poly.pdbx_seq_one_letter_code
_entity_poly.pdbx_strand_id
1 'polypeptide(L)'
;MQKRLLAIAMSLTMTFSLLPLSAFAEPVDEAEKNKMEISVEPIDDRMTEMEIGKSSTETEQNKKLNMQIFNQKDFPEQTGTTATDGDVVTTSEELANRIQTATDGATIVLGEGTFKTVHNPSPRKSLTFVGAGPKTIWEIGDLKSNTAGESNGDYSFDGCGSITFKNMTLKSDDKDYRGFIRIGNTVADNCVLEGKTAFWGYQTATFKGCTFNAPEGDYALWDYSTKNMVFDDCTFNISGKGVNVYVESGEAEPRTVTMKDCTVKSSASNKAFLNIKNNTQAYDIILIGTNSVEGLTADQTTGSVLYQVEASKITSTQKPVKVQEQAADGTLETIYEVKLPAVAKVGNTEYSTLTDAFSALSAENHVLTLIDQTAWTYQNIYWQAGDQSGSADTLRAAVQAAHAVHSAENIQIICKPETEIADSAAHIDVTRNISIYANGADFTGDDLSIGTYQAPEKEITSVNIYDAKNLVVWGQPVEGRADVWNINFVDCVNDGWNFLMYRGAEKSPAKLNLTLTNCRATGYTDSTVHTTADGSIRIKGCSFADNCAPVNIAHKQSGVMEVVIDSSTFTKCGKVSTNNYFAPVRFVNNNENGTLKAIVTKTTFIDRIGTNGDILIGDGRIGKASYDVELLVQNTEAQVQFQTPGYYNGEGEAINPDYLATAEVSKDETMDSSLSEQFAVAKVGTEFYPSLAEAIAASDSATVILLKNVTENVTIPKAKTITLDLNGCTLSGGTIAGRAALTNHGTVVIRDSGSGGEIIREDNGTSGYYTIDNQGTMTIENGKVYNRTGPMPQGSSLIRNAGNQEAILNILGGEIRHDGFIAIKNDDYGILNIAGGTITTSGDTATHTASAVQNWSKATITGGTINGTIWTGTWSDNLPASSTVIDGENVTITGQIVVRKETSGGQKPSIELKNGNFDISAWNVASGENVDVTVSGGSFTAPVAPEYLADGLNFEAKDSNGIYTYH
;
A
#
# COMPACT_ATOMS: atom_id res chain seq x y z
N MET A 1 -38.16 19.39 -27.25
CA MET A 1 -38.41 18.04 -27.80
C MET A 1 -37.17 17.19 -27.58
N GLN A 2 -37.21 15.99 -27.01
CA GLN A 2 -37.51 15.66 -25.60
C GLN A 2 -36.95 14.24 -25.32
N LYS A 3 -36.00 14.14 -24.38
CA LYS A 3 -35.74 13.05 -23.38
C LYS A 3 -35.54 11.57 -23.86
N ARG A 4 -34.38 10.93 -23.60
CA ARG A 4 -33.96 10.08 -22.43
C ARG A 4 -34.61 8.66 -22.41
N LEU A 5 -34.07 7.54 -21.91
CA LEU A 5 -32.76 6.95 -21.49
C LEU A 5 -33.11 5.60 -20.77
N LEU A 6 -32.15 4.64 -20.70
CA LEU A 6 -32.06 3.40 -19.85
C LEU A 6 -32.99 2.19 -20.15
N ALA A 7 -32.60 0.91 -20.01
CA ALA A 7 -31.35 0.20 -19.64
C ALA A 7 -31.49 -1.31 -19.97
N ILE A 8 -30.36 -2.03 -20.16
CA ILE A 8 -30.07 -3.42 -19.68
C ILE A 8 -28.76 -3.96 -20.33
N ALA A 9 -27.96 -4.63 -19.48
CA ALA A 9 -26.92 -5.64 -19.73
C ALA A 9 -25.48 -5.21 -20.09
N MET A 10 -24.67 -5.10 -19.02
CA MET A 10 -23.23 -5.35 -18.99
C MET A 10 -22.96 -6.88 -19.01
N SER A 11 -22.01 -7.32 -19.84
CA SER A 11 -21.37 -8.63 -19.75
C SER A 11 -19.93 -8.51 -20.26
N LEU A 12 -19.03 -9.26 -19.61
CA LEU A 12 -17.64 -9.56 -19.96
C LEU A 12 -16.60 -8.45 -19.73
N THR A 13 -15.81 -8.60 -18.67
CA THR A 13 -14.34 -8.68 -18.72
C THR A 13 -13.79 -8.93 -17.32
N MET A 14 -13.20 -10.10 -17.08
CA MET A 14 -12.11 -10.31 -16.12
C MET A 14 -11.57 -11.73 -16.32
N THR A 15 -10.35 -11.80 -16.85
CA THR A 15 -9.53 -13.02 -16.90
C THR A 15 -8.29 -12.80 -16.04
N PHE A 16 -8.09 -13.76 -15.15
CA PHE A 16 -6.98 -13.94 -14.22
C PHE A 16 -5.60 -14.01 -14.92
N SER A 17 -4.60 -13.42 -14.27
CA SER A 17 -3.22 -13.92 -14.33
C SER A 17 -2.50 -13.66 -13.01
N LEU A 18 -2.35 -14.71 -12.19
CA LEU A 18 -1.43 -14.78 -11.06
C LEU A 18 -0.47 -15.92 -11.35
N LEU A 19 0.83 -15.63 -11.40
CA LEU A 19 1.91 -16.62 -11.30
C LEU A 19 2.87 -16.17 -10.20
N PRO A 20 3.48 -17.09 -9.44
CA PRO A 20 4.34 -16.77 -8.31
C PRO A 20 5.77 -16.43 -8.78
N LEU A 21 6.39 -15.41 -8.19
CA LEU A 21 7.82 -15.13 -8.33
C LEU A 21 8.58 -15.74 -7.14
N SER A 22 9.43 -16.73 -7.42
CA SER A 22 10.54 -17.15 -6.56
C SER A 22 11.86 -16.57 -7.08
N ALA A 23 12.71 -16.18 -6.13
CA ALA A 23 13.90 -15.36 -6.24
C ALA A 23 15.07 -15.92 -7.07
N PHE A 24 15.90 -15.02 -7.61
CA PHE A 24 17.37 -15.14 -7.64
C PHE A 24 18.00 -13.74 -7.61
N ALA A 25 19.03 -13.59 -6.76
CA ALA A 25 19.80 -12.37 -6.54
C ALA A 25 21.07 -12.33 -7.40
N GLU A 26 21.30 -11.16 -8.04
CA GLU A 26 22.55 -10.41 -8.29
C GLU A 26 23.78 -11.04 -9.02
N PRO A 27 24.70 -10.25 -9.65
CA PRO A 27 24.96 -8.81 -9.45
C PRO A 27 25.08 -7.91 -10.71
N VAL A 28 25.27 -6.63 -10.40
CA VAL A 28 25.32 -5.36 -11.16
C VAL A 28 26.48 -5.26 -12.17
N ASP A 29 26.26 -4.57 -13.31
CA ASP A 29 27.19 -3.52 -13.79
C ASP A 29 26.52 -2.50 -14.73
N GLU A 30 27.00 -1.26 -14.64
CA GLU A 30 26.52 -0.02 -15.25
C GLU A 30 26.78 0.07 -16.77
N ALA A 31 25.83 0.60 -17.55
CA ALA A 31 26.09 1.53 -18.68
C ALA A 31 24.80 1.89 -19.47
N GLU A 32 24.70 3.17 -19.82
CA GLU A 32 23.91 3.77 -20.92
C GLU A 32 22.38 3.91 -20.79
N LYS A 33 21.95 4.96 -20.08
CA LYS A 33 20.73 5.72 -20.40
C LYS A 33 21.10 6.93 -21.26
N ASN A 34 20.54 7.00 -22.47
CA ASN A 34 19.97 8.19 -23.15
C ASN A 34 20.13 8.10 -24.67
N LYS A 35 19.02 8.11 -25.40
CA LYS A 35 18.92 8.69 -26.75
C LYS A 35 17.45 8.91 -27.10
N MET A 36 17.03 10.16 -27.01
CA MET A 36 15.82 10.66 -27.65
C MET A 36 16.25 11.89 -28.45
N GLU A 37 16.18 11.76 -29.78
CA GLU A 37 16.60 12.76 -30.76
C GLU A 37 15.66 13.98 -30.74
N ILE A 38 16.25 15.18 -30.74
CA ILE A 38 15.56 16.44 -31.03
C ILE A 38 16.24 17.07 -32.25
N SER A 39 15.43 17.34 -33.26
CA SER A 39 15.78 17.98 -34.53
C SER A 39 16.03 19.49 -34.36
N VAL A 40 17.06 19.98 -35.05
CA VAL A 40 17.55 21.36 -35.06
C VAL A 40 16.93 22.12 -36.23
N GLU A 41 16.43 23.34 -35.99
CA GLU A 41 16.36 24.44 -36.98
C GLU A 41 16.72 25.79 -36.31
N PRO A 42 17.22 26.79 -37.07
CA PRO A 42 18.18 27.77 -36.56
C PRO A 42 17.61 29.18 -36.24
N ILE A 43 18.21 29.76 -35.19
CA ILE A 43 18.56 31.17 -34.89
C ILE A 43 17.86 32.29 -35.70
N ASP A 44 17.07 33.12 -35.01
CA ASP A 44 16.88 34.54 -35.34
C ASP A 44 17.06 35.41 -34.09
N ASP A 45 17.76 36.50 -34.32
CA ASP A 45 18.16 37.57 -33.41
C ASP A 45 16.96 38.46 -33.10
N ARG A 46 16.69 38.75 -31.81
CA ARG A 46 16.15 40.04 -31.33
C ARG A 46 15.91 40.04 -29.82
N MET A 47 16.79 40.76 -29.11
CA MET A 47 16.53 41.21 -27.74
C MET A 47 15.60 42.42 -27.75
N THR A 48 14.48 42.33 -27.05
CA THR A 48 13.69 43.49 -26.61
C THR A 48 13.12 43.25 -25.21
N GLU A 49 13.57 44.10 -24.29
CA GLU A 49 12.87 44.74 -23.18
C GLU A 49 12.03 43.87 -22.21
N MET A 50 12.55 43.76 -20.99
CA MET A 50 11.85 43.30 -19.78
C MET A 50 10.78 44.31 -19.33
N GLU A 51 9.52 43.91 -19.38
CA GLU A 51 8.43 44.54 -18.63
C GLU A 51 8.51 44.16 -17.15
N ILE A 52 8.59 45.17 -16.29
CA ILE A 52 8.46 45.05 -14.83
C ILE A 52 6.97 45.03 -14.48
N GLY A 53 6.51 43.88 -13.99
CA GLY A 53 5.18 43.70 -13.42
C GLY A 53 5.01 44.46 -12.10
N LYS A 54 3.93 45.25 -12.03
CA LYS A 54 3.45 45.92 -10.82
C LYS A 54 2.89 44.90 -9.83
N SER A 55 3.23 45.05 -8.54
CA SER A 55 2.38 44.63 -7.44
C SER A 55 2.39 45.68 -6.33
N SER A 56 1.22 45.84 -5.74
CA SER A 56 0.69 46.90 -4.89
C SER A 56 1.10 46.79 -3.42
N THR A 57 1.33 47.93 -2.75
CA THR A 57 0.49 48.54 -1.70
C THR A 57 1.32 49.57 -0.91
N GLU A 58 1.10 50.86 -1.15
CA GLU A 58 1.58 51.94 -0.28
C GLU A 58 0.38 52.60 0.40
N THR A 59 0.42 52.67 1.73
CA THR A 59 -0.59 53.34 2.55
C THR A 59 -0.12 54.76 2.88
N GLU A 60 -1.08 55.69 2.88
CA GLU A 60 -0.95 57.10 3.23
C GLU A 60 -0.18 57.37 4.54
N GLN A 61 1.07 57.83 4.47
CA GLN A 61 1.66 58.56 5.61
C GLN A 61 2.83 59.52 5.35
N ASN A 62 3.22 59.90 4.12
CA ASN A 62 4.33 60.87 3.95
C ASN A 62 4.07 62.01 2.95
N LYS A 63 2.86 62.57 2.98
CA LYS A 63 2.61 63.93 2.47
C LYS A 63 2.80 64.96 3.61
N LYS A 64 3.68 65.94 3.34
CA LYS A 64 3.96 67.21 4.04
C LYS A 64 5.19 67.21 4.96
N LEU A 65 6.32 67.65 4.40
CA LEU A 65 6.90 68.91 4.87
C LEU A 65 7.59 69.62 3.70
N ASN A 66 7.15 70.83 3.44
CA ASN A 66 7.71 71.74 2.45
C ASN A 66 8.35 72.90 3.21
N MET A 67 9.40 73.48 2.61
CA MET A 67 9.79 74.91 2.74
C MET A 67 10.66 75.32 3.95
N GLN A 68 11.93 75.68 3.73
CA GLN A 68 12.39 77.08 3.57
C GLN A 68 13.92 77.28 3.72
N ILE A 69 14.50 77.87 2.65
CA ILE A 69 15.44 79.00 2.66
C ILE A 69 16.87 78.78 3.20
N PHE A 70 17.86 78.84 2.30
CA PHE A 70 18.87 79.90 2.34
C PHE A 70 19.15 80.42 0.92
N ASN A 71 19.26 81.74 0.82
CA ASN A 71 19.38 82.55 -0.38
C ASN A 71 20.77 83.22 -0.39
N GLN A 72 21.15 83.76 -1.56
CA GLN A 72 22.30 84.64 -1.86
C GLN A 72 23.62 83.97 -2.26
N LYS A 73 24.39 84.45 -3.25
CA LYS A 73 24.18 85.38 -4.38
C LYS A 73 25.53 85.46 -5.13
N ASP A 74 25.45 85.76 -6.42
CA ASP A 74 26.45 86.49 -7.23
C ASP A 74 27.54 85.73 -8.05
N PHE A 75 27.57 86.16 -9.33
CA PHE A 75 28.64 86.18 -10.35
C PHE A 75 28.75 85.01 -11.36
N PRO A 76 29.12 85.30 -12.63
CA PRO A 76 28.27 85.94 -13.64
C PRO A 76 28.17 85.08 -14.92
N GLU A 77 27.24 85.44 -15.81
CA GLU A 77 27.30 85.04 -17.22
C GLU A 77 28.62 85.54 -17.83
N GLN A 78 29.50 84.63 -18.23
CA GLN A 78 30.52 84.90 -19.25
C GLN A 78 30.54 83.81 -20.32
N THR A 79 30.18 84.29 -21.51
CA THR A 79 30.61 83.88 -22.84
C THR A 79 31.93 83.11 -22.89
N GLY A 80 31.93 81.95 -23.54
CA GLY A 80 33.16 81.25 -23.90
C GLY A 80 32.89 79.93 -24.62
N THR A 81 32.84 79.98 -25.95
CA THR A 81 33.21 78.91 -26.90
C THR A 81 32.73 77.49 -26.64
N THR A 82 31.81 77.05 -27.51
CA THR A 82 31.58 75.63 -27.84
C THR A 82 32.90 74.91 -28.11
N ALA A 83 33.35 74.07 -27.18
CA ALA A 83 34.30 73.01 -27.48
C ALA A 83 33.51 71.86 -28.14
N THR A 84 33.88 71.57 -29.37
CA THR A 84 33.34 70.49 -30.19
C THR A 84 33.64 69.12 -29.60
N ASP A 85 32.69 68.21 -29.81
CA ASP A 85 32.81 66.77 -29.61
C ASP A 85 34.10 66.25 -30.27
N GLY A 86 35.11 65.86 -29.47
CA GLY A 86 36.35 65.24 -29.96
C GLY A 86 37.69 65.75 -29.41
N ASP A 87 37.77 66.91 -28.75
CA ASP A 87 39.07 67.43 -28.27
C ASP A 87 39.54 66.74 -26.98
N VAL A 88 40.82 66.31 -26.99
CA VAL A 88 41.54 65.67 -25.88
C VAL A 88 41.77 66.68 -24.76
N VAL A 89 41.29 66.36 -23.56
CA VAL A 89 41.44 67.19 -22.36
C VAL A 89 42.87 67.08 -21.83
N THR A 90 43.55 68.21 -21.62
CA THR A 90 44.98 68.22 -21.21
C THR A 90 45.24 68.87 -19.85
N THR A 91 44.23 69.52 -19.25
CA THR A 91 44.35 70.16 -17.93
C THR A 91 43.17 69.83 -17.01
N SER A 92 43.37 69.97 -15.70
CA SER A 92 42.29 69.74 -14.70
C SER A 92 41.15 70.76 -14.80
N GLU A 93 41.44 72.01 -15.20
CA GLU A 93 40.43 73.05 -15.38
C GLU A 93 39.52 72.74 -16.58
N GLU A 94 40.12 72.30 -17.68
CA GLU A 94 39.38 71.84 -18.86
C GLU A 94 38.53 70.60 -18.54
N LEU A 95 39.07 69.66 -17.75
CA LEU A 95 38.34 68.49 -17.28
C LEU A 95 37.12 68.87 -16.44
N ALA A 96 37.27 69.79 -15.48
CA ALA A 96 36.18 70.25 -14.63
C ALA A 96 35.04 70.84 -15.47
N ASN A 97 35.37 71.70 -16.45
CA ASN A 97 34.40 72.29 -17.37
C ASN A 97 33.73 71.24 -18.27
N ARG A 98 34.50 70.27 -18.76
CA ARG A 98 33.98 69.19 -19.61
C ARG A 98 33.03 68.28 -18.83
N ILE A 99 33.36 67.92 -17.59
CA ILE A 99 32.48 67.12 -16.72
C ILE A 99 31.12 67.80 -16.53
N GLN A 100 31.09 69.12 -16.36
CA GLN A 100 29.85 69.86 -16.14
C GLN A 100 28.99 69.98 -17.40
N THR A 101 29.62 70.19 -18.54
CA THR A 101 28.93 70.38 -19.83
C THR A 101 28.58 69.06 -20.53
N ALA A 102 29.24 67.95 -20.19
CA ALA A 102 28.98 66.63 -20.76
C ALA A 102 27.54 66.15 -20.51
N THR A 103 26.99 65.43 -21.49
CA THR A 103 25.72 64.72 -21.32
C THR A 103 25.90 63.48 -20.45
N ASP A 104 24.82 62.99 -19.85
CA ASP A 104 24.84 61.70 -19.15
C ASP A 104 25.23 60.57 -20.13
N GLY A 105 26.08 59.66 -19.67
CA GLY A 105 26.69 58.59 -20.48
C GLY A 105 27.88 59.01 -21.36
N ALA A 106 28.29 60.28 -21.35
CA ALA A 106 29.35 60.76 -22.23
C ALA A 106 30.73 60.14 -21.93
N THR A 107 31.55 60.07 -22.98
CA THR A 107 32.97 59.69 -22.90
C THR A 107 33.86 60.91 -23.03
N ILE A 108 34.83 61.05 -22.12
CA ILE A 108 35.79 62.15 -22.05
C ILE A 108 37.19 61.58 -22.23
N VAL A 109 37.90 62.01 -23.26
CA VAL A 109 39.26 61.56 -23.57
C VAL A 109 40.29 62.49 -22.95
N LEU A 110 41.28 61.93 -22.26
CA LEU A 110 42.33 62.64 -21.54
C LEU A 110 43.69 62.42 -22.19
N GLY A 111 44.49 63.49 -22.31
CA GLY A 111 45.88 63.43 -22.75
C GLY A 111 46.84 62.93 -21.67
N GLU A 112 48.14 62.89 -21.98
CA GLU A 112 49.17 62.70 -20.95
C GLU A 112 49.15 63.92 -20.00
N GLY A 113 49.23 63.69 -18.69
CA GLY A 113 49.16 64.75 -17.69
C GLY A 113 48.52 64.31 -16.38
N THR A 114 48.53 65.20 -15.38
CA THR A 114 47.91 64.96 -14.07
C THR A 114 46.60 65.71 -13.96
N PHE A 115 45.54 64.97 -13.61
CA PHE A 115 44.17 65.42 -13.48
C PHE A 115 43.70 65.25 -12.05
N LYS A 116 42.98 66.25 -11.55
CA LYS A 116 42.30 66.19 -10.26
C LYS A 116 40.94 66.87 -10.37
N THR A 117 39.95 66.28 -9.71
CA THR A 117 38.61 66.86 -9.62
C THR A 117 38.20 67.19 -8.20
N VAL A 118 39.02 66.83 -7.21
CA VAL A 118 38.69 67.03 -5.79
C VAL A 118 38.22 68.47 -5.53
N HIS A 119 37.13 68.59 -4.77
CA HIS A 119 36.36 69.82 -4.50
C HIS A 119 35.49 70.35 -5.65
N ASN A 120 35.53 69.75 -6.84
CA ASN A 120 34.57 70.08 -7.89
C ASN A 120 33.16 69.62 -7.49
N PRO A 121 32.12 70.38 -7.86
CA PRO A 121 30.74 69.93 -7.71
C PRO A 121 30.49 68.65 -8.51
N SER A 122 29.75 67.70 -7.91
CA SER A 122 29.37 66.47 -8.58
C SER A 122 28.44 66.73 -9.78
N PRO A 123 28.67 66.07 -10.93
CA PRO A 123 27.82 66.23 -12.10
C PRO A 123 26.47 65.51 -11.95
N ARG A 124 26.35 64.55 -11.01
CA ARG A 124 25.19 63.65 -10.84
C ARG A 124 24.78 62.95 -12.16
N LYS A 125 25.80 62.56 -12.95
CA LYS A 125 25.69 61.89 -14.26
C LYS A 125 26.64 60.70 -14.31
N SER A 126 26.36 59.73 -15.16
CA SER A 126 27.25 58.65 -15.50
C SER A 126 28.24 59.09 -16.58
N LEU A 127 29.53 58.80 -16.41
CA LEU A 127 30.59 59.27 -17.31
C LEU A 127 31.70 58.23 -17.49
N THR A 128 32.32 58.22 -18.67
CA THR A 128 33.50 57.42 -18.97
C THR A 128 34.70 58.32 -19.25
N PHE A 129 35.83 58.05 -18.60
CA PHE A 129 37.10 58.74 -18.80
C PHE A 129 38.10 57.80 -19.44
N VAL A 130 38.68 58.18 -20.58
CA VAL A 130 39.65 57.35 -21.33
C VAL A 130 40.99 58.09 -21.41
N GLY A 131 42.01 57.53 -20.76
CA GLY A 131 43.36 58.08 -20.79
C GLY A 131 44.18 57.63 -22.00
N ALA A 132 45.30 58.32 -22.21
CA ALA A 132 46.29 58.01 -23.23
C ALA A 132 47.30 56.92 -22.79
N GLY A 133 47.06 56.26 -21.65
CA GLY A 133 47.96 55.28 -21.03
C GLY A 133 48.45 55.70 -19.64
N PRO A 134 49.45 55.02 -19.07
CA PRO A 134 49.89 55.21 -17.67
C PRO A 134 50.39 56.62 -17.30
N LYS A 135 50.68 57.48 -18.29
CA LYS A 135 51.07 58.87 -18.07
C LYS A 135 49.88 59.83 -17.97
N THR A 136 48.67 59.39 -18.29
CA THR A 136 47.45 60.04 -17.83
C THR A 136 47.26 59.64 -16.37
N ILE A 137 47.42 60.58 -15.45
CA ILE A 137 47.36 60.35 -14.01
C ILE A 137 46.14 61.06 -13.46
N TRP A 138 45.26 60.33 -12.76
CA TRP A 138 44.14 60.90 -12.00
C TRP A 138 44.42 60.80 -10.50
N GLU A 139 44.52 61.93 -9.82
CA GLU A 139 44.67 61.95 -8.36
C GLU A 139 43.31 61.71 -7.68
N ILE A 140 43.22 60.69 -6.82
CA ILE A 140 42.02 60.35 -6.05
C ILE A 140 42.07 61.07 -4.71
N GLY A 141 41.20 62.07 -4.54
CA GLY A 141 41.13 62.89 -3.33
C GLY A 141 42.23 63.95 -3.24
N ASP A 142 42.26 64.70 -2.13
CA ASP A 142 43.28 65.72 -1.88
C ASP A 142 44.50 65.11 -1.20
N LEU A 143 45.53 64.79 -1.99
CA LEU A 143 46.79 64.19 -1.51
C LEU A 143 47.62 65.12 -0.61
N LYS A 144 47.19 66.37 -0.41
CA LYS A 144 47.82 67.32 0.53
C LYS A 144 47.11 67.40 1.87
N SER A 145 45.93 66.80 1.97
CA SER A 145 45.09 66.79 3.17
C SER A 145 44.93 65.36 3.70
N ASN A 146 44.77 65.21 5.01
CA ASN A 146 44.47 63.92 5.64
C ASN A 146 43.45 64.12 6.76
N THR A 147 42.17 64.02 6.40
CA THR A 147 41.06 64.09 7.35
C THR A 147 40.62 62.69 7.77
N ALA A 148 39.83 62.58 8.83
CA ALA A 148 39.34 61.30 9.32
C ALA A 148 38.04 60.86 8.61
N GLY A 149 37.88 59.55 8.41
CA GLY A 149 36.65 58.93 7.88
C GLY A 149 36.34 59.30 6.42
N GLU A 150 35.07 59.17 6.04
CA GLU A 150 34.57 59.41 4.66
C GLU A 150 35.02 60.77 4.08
N SER A 151 35.23 61.78 4.92
CA SER A 151 35.67 63.11 4.50
C SER A 151 37.02 63.13 3.77
N ASN A 152 37.84 62.08 3.92
CA ASN A 152 39.12 61.96 3.23
C ASN A 152 38.99 61.47 1.76
N GLY A 153 37.79 61.04 1.38
CA GLY A 153 37.46 60.57 0.04
C GLY A 153 37.14 61.71 -0.93
N ASP A 154 37.00 61.32 -2.19
CA ASP A 154 36.73 62.18 -3.32
C ASP A 154 35.21 62.25 -3.59
N TYR A 155 34.63 63.43 -3.38
CA TYR A 155 33.21 63.72 -3.58
C TYR A 155 32.88 64.23 -4.99
N SER A 156 33.84 64.29 -5.91
CA SER A 156 33.63 64.81 -7.28
C SER A 156 32.55 64.10 -8.07
N PHE A 157 32.14 62.89 -7.65
CA PHE A 157 31.12 62.09 -8.30
C PHE A 157 30.03 61.62 -7.34
N ASP A 158 29.86 62.32 -6.21
CA ASP A 158 28.83 61.99 -5.22
C ASP A 158 27.45 61.84 -5.89
N GLY A 159 26.81 60.67 -5.70
CA GLY A 159 25.54 60.23 -6.27
C GLY A 159 25.45 60.23 -7.78
N CYS A 160 26.56 60.04 -8.48
CA CYS A 160 26.55 59.59 -9.87
C CYS A 160 26.10 58.12 -9.98
N GLY A 161 25.41 57.79 -11.07
CA GLY A 161 24.96 56.42 -11.33
C GLY A 161 26.11 55.45 -11.64
N SER A 162 26.98 55.80 -12.60
CA SER A 162 28.14 54.99 -12.96
C SER A 162 29.34 55.83 -13.42
N ILE A 163 30.53 55.56 -12.90
CA ILE A 163 31.78 56.21 -13.37
C ILE A 163 32.76 55.14 -13.87
N THR A 164 33.28 55.33 -15.09
CA THR A 164 34.25 54.43 -15.71
C THR A 164 35.57 55.14 -15.97
N PHE A 165 36.69 54.53 -15.58
CA PHE A 165 38.04 54.96 -15.92
C PHE A 165 38.70 53.91 -16.82
N LYS A 166 39.34 54.34 -17.90
CA LYS A 166 40.05 53.46 -18.83
C LYS A 166 41.46 53.93 -19.13
N ASN A 167 42.41 53.01 -19.26
CA ASN A 167 43.76 53.27 -19.81
C ASN A 167 44.50 54.45 -19.13
N MET A 168 44.54 54.47 -17.79
CA MET A 168 45.19 55.56 -17.04
C MET A 168 45.73 55.08 -15.70
N THR A 169 46.56 55.90 -15.07
CA THR A 169 47.00 55.71 -13.69
C THR A 169 46.04 56.42 -12.74
N LEU A 170 45.41 55.70 -11.82
CA LEU A 170 44.61 56.21 -10.73
C LEU A 170 45.48 56.26 -9.48
N LYS A 171 45.93 57.47 -9.12
CA LYS A 171 46.93 57.70 -8.10
C LYS A 171 46.30 58.15 -6.79
N SER A 172 46.63 57.42 -5.73
CA SER A 172 46.35 57.74 -4.34
C SER A 172 47.65 57.81 -3.53
N ASP A 173 47.55 57.76 -2.21
CA ASP A 173 48.66 57.75 -1.26
C ASP A 173 48.55 56.54 -0.29
N ASP A 174 49.19 56.63 0.87
CA ASP A 174 49.14 55.62 1.94
C ASP A 174 48.05 55.89 2.99
N LYS A 175 47.19 56.90 2.79
CA LYS A 175 46.19 57.32 3.77
C LYS A 175 44.90 56.51 3.67
N ASP A 176 44.21 56.38 4.79
CA ASP A 176 42.94 55.65 4.87
C ASP A 176 41.81 56.44 4.20
N TYR A 177 40.71 55.76 3.85
CA TYR A 177 39.48 56.39 3.35
C TYR A 177 39.60 57.12 2.00
N ARG A 178 40.68 56.89 1.24
CA ARG A 178 40.82 57.38 -0.14
C ARG A 178 39.91 56.62 -1.10
N GLY A 179 39.28 57.28 -2.04
CA GLY A 179 38.37 56.63 -2.98
C GLY A 179 37.25 57.57 -3.40
N PHE A 180 36.28 57.08 -4.16
CA PHE A 180 35.16 57.89 -4.63
C PHE A 180 33.90 57.66 -3.80
N ILE A 181 33.36 58.74 -3.26
CA ILE A 181 32.26 58.68 -2.31
C ILE A 181 30.91 58.61 -3.03
N ARG A 182 30.07 57.66 -2.59
CA ARG A 182 28.64 57.53 -2.96
C ARG A 182 28.34 57.46 -4.47
N ILE A 183 29.24 56.90 -5.27
CA ILE A 183 28.90 56.48 -6.65
C ILE A 183 28.09 55.19 -6.58
N GLY A 184 27.09 55.01 -7.45
CA GLY A 184 26.37 53.73 -7.57
C GLY A 184 27.27 52.59 -8.05
N ASN A 185 27.87 52.76 -9.23
CA ASN A 185 28.70 51.75 -9.89
C ASN A 185 30.04 52.34 -10.36
N THR A 186 31.13 51.59 -10.23
CA THR A 186 32.44 52.03 -10.74
C THR A 186 33.11 50.96 -11.58
N VAL A 187 33.76 51.38 -12.66
CA VAL A 187 34.56 50.50 -13.51
C VAL A 187 35.94 51.09 -13.72
N ALA A 188 36.99 50.30 -13.50
CA ALA A 188 38.36 50.60 -13.92
C ALA A 188 38.81 49.54 -14.91
N ASP A 189 39.18 49.95 -16.12
CA ASP A 189 39.45 49.07 -17.25
C ASP A 189 40.86 49.38 -17.81
N ASN A 190 41.78 48.44 -17.62
CA ASN A 190 43.20 48.57 -17.97
C ASN A 190 43.85 49.80 -17.32
N CYS A 191 43.56 50.01 -16.02
CA CYS A 191 44.13 51.09 -15.22
C CYS A 191 45.27 50.60 -14.31
N VAL A 192 46.22 51.48 -14.01
CA VAL A 192 47.22 51.28 -12.95
C VAL A 192 46.76 52.01 -11.70
N LEU A 193 46.58 51.32 -10.58
CA LEU A 193 46.25 51.92 -9.30
C LEU A 193 47.52 52.04 -8.46
N GLU A 194 47.94 53.27 -8.13
CA GLU A 194 49.12 53.53 -7.31
C GLU A 194 48.70 54.05 -5.94
N GLY A 195 49.04 53.34 -4.86
CA GLY A 195 48.62 53.69 -3.50
C GLY A 195 47.43 52.85 -3.01
N LYS A 196 46.90 53.21 -1.84
CA LYS A 196 45.79 52.51 -1.17
C LYS A 196 44.46 53.21 -1.47
N THR A 197 43.43 52.44 -1.81
CA THR A 197 42.06 52.95 -1.98
C THR A 197 41.06 52.21 -1.08
N ALA A 198 39.88 52.79 -0.87
CA ALA A 198 38.88 52.33 0.09
C ALA A 198 37.44 52.44 -0.44
N PHE A 199 37.06 53.58 -1.01
CA PHE A 199 35.70 53.79 -1.52
C PHE A 199 35.62 53.60 -3.03
N TRP A 200 34.72 52.71 -3.42
CA TRP A 200 34.32 52.48 -4.80
C TRP A 200 32.80 52.38 -4.87
N GLY A 201 32.22 52.04 -6.03
CA GLY A 201 30.77 52.03 -6.22
C GLY A 201 30.03 51.28 -5.11
N TYR A 202 28.99 51.89 -4.55
CA TYR A 202 28.23 51.41 -3.39
C TYR A 202 27.28 50.26 -3.76
N GLN A 203 27.03 50.04 -5.05
CA GLN A 203 26.35 48.84 -5.56
C GLN A 203 27.37 47.89 -6.18
N THR A 204 28.16 48.35 -7.15
CA THR A 204 29.16 47.52 -7.84
C THR A 204 30.49 48.24 -8.04
N ALA A 205 31.59 47.49 -7.99
CA ALA A 205 32.91 47.95 -8.42
C ALA A 205 33.62 46.85 -9.22
N THR A 206 33.99 47.17 -10.46
CA THR A 206 34.64 46.22 -11.37
C THR A 206 36.01 46.75 -11.78
N PHE A 207 37.04 45.97 -11.53
CA PHE A 207 38.40 46.19 -12.01
C PHE A 207 38.72 45.14 -13.06
N LYS A 208 39.07 45.56 -14.27
CA LYS A 208 39.36 44.68 -15.39
C LYS A 208 40.75 44.99 -15.96
N GLY A 209 41.63 44.00 -16.04
CA GLY A 209 42.98 44.21 -16.59
C GLY A 209 43.82 45.20 -15.76
N CYS A 210 43.45 45.47 -14.51
CA CYS A 210 44.08 46.52 -13.70
C CYS A 210 45.35 46.04 -13.03
N THR A 211 46.32 46.94 -12.86
CA THR A 211 47.53 46.68 -12.03
C THR A 211 47.48 47.51 -10.77
N PHE A 212 47.49 46.88 -9.61
CA PHE A 212 47.53 47.53 -8.29
C PHE A 212 48.95 47.54 -7.75
N ASN A 213 49.46 48.72 -7.40
CA ASN A 213 50.76 48.92 -6.76
C ASN A 213 50.52 49.46 -5.34
N ALA A 214 50.50 48.56 -4.36
CA ALA A 214 50.20 48.92 -2.98
C ALA A 214 51.37 49.65 -2.30
N PRO A 215 51.10 50.51 -1.30
CA PRO A 215 52.13 51.03 -0.42
C PRO A 215 52.89 49.93 0.33
N GLU A 216 54.14 50.18 0.69
CA GLU A 216 54.95 49.22 1.44
C GLU A 216 54.32 48.91 2.80
N GLY A 217 54.08 47.62 3.09
CA GLY A 217 53.49 47.13 4.33
C GLY A 217 51.98 47.34 4.49
N ASP A 218 51.28 47.85 3.46
CA ASP A 218 49.84 48.19 3.52
C ASP A 218 49.00 47.52 2.40
N TYR A 219 47.67 47.66 2.47
CA TYR A 219 46.73 47.10 1.51
C TYR A 219 46.69 47.88 0.19
N ALA A 220 46.44 47.17 -0.91
CA ALA A 220 46.09 47.78 -2.19
C ALA A 220 44.69 48.41 -2.16
N LEU A 221 43.74 47.72 -1.52
CA LEU A 221 42.35 48.13 -1.44
C LEU A 221 41.72 47.72 -0.11
N TRP A 222 40.90 48.58 0.46
CA TRP A 222 40.08 48.31 1.63
C TRP A 222 38.60 48.47 1.27
N ASP A 223 37.86 47.37 1.08
CA ASP A 223 36.48 47.41 0.60
C ASP A 223 35.48 48.04 1.58
N TYR A 224 35.36 49.37 1.61
CA TYR A 224 34.51 50.04 2.59
C TYR A 224 33.05 50.22 2.14
N SER A 225 32.71 49.99 0.87
CA SER A 225 31.41 50.40 0.30
C SER A 225 30.73 49.44 -0.67
N THR A 226 31.46 48.59 -1.39
CA THR A 226 30.92 47.87 -2.54
C THR A 226 30.16 46.58 -2.22
N LYS A 227 28.86 46.52 -2.55
CA LYS A 227 28.07 45.29 -2.35
C LYS A 227 28.53 44.12 -3.21
N ASN A 228 28.87 44.36 -4.48
CA ASN A 228 29.40 43.36 -5.39
C ASN A 228 30.68 43.86 -6.08
N MET A 229 31.82 43.32 -5.68
CA MET A 229 33.13 43.68 -6.21
C MET A 229 33.70 42.59 -7.10
N VAL A 230 34.26 42.99 -8.24
CA VAL A 230 34.83 42.07 -9.24
C VAL A 230 36.25 42.50 -9.60
N PHE A 231 37.20 41.57 -9.49
CA PHE A 231 38.54 41.67 -10.06
C PHE A 231 38.65 40.65 -11.20
N ASP A 232 38.79 41.13 -12.43
CA ASP A 232 38.89 40.31 -13.66
C ASP A 232 40.23 40.59 -14.33
N ASP A 233 41.09 39.57 -14.44
CA ASP A 233 42.43 39.69 -15.06
C ASP A 233 43.32 40.79 -14.43
N CYS A 234 43.27 40.94 -13.11
CA CYS A 234 44.02 41.98 -12.40
C CYS A 234 45.36 41.47 -11.86
N THR A 235 46.37 42.33 -11.84
CA THR A 235 47.68 42.08 -11.22
C THR A 235 47.86 42.91 -9.95
N PHE A 236 48.24 42.28 -8.84
CA PHE A 236 48.51 42.95 -7.56
C PHE A 236 49.99 42.85 -7.20
N ASN A 237 50.68 43.99 -7.12
CA ASN A 237 52.03 44.11 -6.59
C ASN A 237 51.96 44.65 -5.15
N ILE A 238 52.20 43.78 -4.17
CA ILE A 238 51.94 44.05 -2.75
C ILE A 238 53.13 43.66 -1.85
N SER A 239 53.08 43.98 -0.57
CA SER A 239 54.09 43.60 0.42
C SER A 239 53.45 43.10 1.72
N GLY A 240 52.85 41.90 1.63
CA GLY A 240 52.21 41.18 2.73
C GLY A 240 50.71 41.41 2.89
N LYS A 241 50.11 42.45 2.27
CA LYS A 241 48.68 42.77 2.42
C LYS A 241 48.05 43.07 1.06
N GLY A 242 47.00 42.33 0.70
CA GLY A 242 46.28 42.47 -0.57
C GLY A 242 45.07 43.38 -0.46
N VAL A 243 43.91 42.77 -0.24
CA VAL A 243 42.61 43.44 -0.10
C VAL A 243 42.05 43.19 1.30
N ASN A 244 41.65 44.26 1.98
CA ASN A 244 40.93 44.18 3.25
C ASN A 244 39.42 44.22 2.97
N VAL A 245 38.73 43.09 3.13
CA VAL A 245 37.29 42.97 2.85
C VAL A 245 36.53 43.26 4.15
N TYR A 246 36.05 44.48 4.32
CA TYR A 246 35.49 44.98 5.59
C TYR A 246 34.53 46.14 5.40
N VAL A 247 33.35 46.06 6.01
CA VAL A 247 32.44 47.20 6.15
C VAL A 247 32.13 47.48 7.61
N GLU A 248 32.00 48.75 7.97
CA GLU A 248 31.72 49.19 9.34
C GLU A 248 30.28 48.89 9.79
N SER A 249 29.31 49.07 8.90
CA SER A 249 27.91 48.72 9.12
C SER A 249 27.49 47.66 8.11
N GLY A 250 27.23 46.45 8.58
CA GLY A 250 26.73 45.37 7.73
C GLY A 250 25.28 45.56 7.29
N GLU A 251 24.91 44.85 6.24
CA GLU A 251 23.57 44.74 5.68
C GLU A 251 23.00 43.33 5.92
N ALA A 252 21.70 43.14 5.66
CA ALA A 252 21.05 41.84 5.83
C ALA A 252 21.54 40.80 4.82
N GLU A 253 21.69 41.21 3.56
CA GLU A 253 22.15 40.35 2.46
C GLU A 253 23.69 40.22 2.46
N PRO A 254 24.23 39.07 2.04
CA PRO A 254 25.67 38.89 1.89
C PRO A 254 26.24 39.82 0.81
N ARG A 255 27.47 40.29 1.01
CA ARG A 255 28.25 41.04 0.00
C ARG A 255 29.11 40.07 -0.79
N THR A 256 29.30 40.35 -2.08
CA THR A 256 30.01 39.46 -2.99
C THR A 256 31.37 40.02 -3.39
N VAL A 257 32.42 39.19 -3.35
CA VAL A 257 33.73 39.50 -3.94
C VAL A 257 34.11 38.41 -4.93
N THR A 258 34.30 38.77 -6.19
CA THR A 258 34.69 37.86 -7.27
C THR A 258 36.14 38.10 -7.67
N MET A 259 36.95 37.04 -7.69
CA MET A 259 38.29 37.03 -8.26
C MET A 259 38.32 36.12 -9.48
N LYS A 260 38.67 36.69 -10.62
CA LYS A 260 38.74 35.99 -11.89
C LYS A 260 40.09 36.21 -12.55
N ASP A 261 40.81 35.11 -12.80
CA ASP A 261 42.09 35.09 -13.53
C ASP A 261 43.14 36.11 -13.00
N CYS A 262 43.15 36.38 -11.69
CA CYS A 262 44.02 37.40 -11.10
C CYS A 262 45.41 36.86 -10.72
N THR A 263 46.41 37.74 -10.74
CA THR A 263 47.79 37.43 -10.34
C THR A 263 48.23 38.30 -9.17
N VAL A 264 48.70 37.69 -8.08
CA VAL A 264 49.18 38.39 -6.88
C VAL A 264 50.67 38.12 -6.70
N LYS A 265 51.47 39.18 -6.61
CA LYS A 265 52.92 39.14 -6.38
C LYS A 265 53.24 39.91 -5.11
N SER A 266 53.72 39.21 -4.10
CA SER A 266 54.10 39.83 -2.84
C SER A 266 55.60 39.77 -2.55
N SER A 267 56.18 40.90 -2.13
CA SER A 267 57.58 40.97 -1.71
C SER A 267 57.81 40.56 -0.24
N ALA A 268 56.74 40.37 0.54
CA ALA A 268 56.80 39.96 1.94
C ALA A 268 55.58 39.09 2.29
N SER A 269 55.72 38.17 3.25
CA SER A 269 54.59 37.38 3.75
C SER A 269 53.99 38.00 5.02
N ASN A 270 52.66 38.16 5.06
CA ASN A 270 51.94 38.62 6.25
C ASN A 270 50.50 38.08 6.33
N LYS A 271 49.61 38.42 5.37
CA LYS A 271 48.21 37.98 5.32
C LYS A 271 47.92 37.24 4.02
N ALA A 272 46.88 36.40 4.00
CA ALA A 272 46.30 35.94 2.74
C ALA A 272 45.78 37.13 1.92
N PHE A 273 45.62 36.94 0.62
CA PHE A 273 45.31 38.05 -0.29
C PHE A 273 44.00 38.78 0.08
N LEU A 274 42.89 38.06 0.25
CA LEU A 274 41.63 38.58 0.79
C LEU A 274 41.61 38.40 2.31
N ASN A 275 41.66 39.51 3.05
CA ASN A 275 41.47 39.51 4.50
C ASN A 275 40.01 39.81 4.84
N ILE A 276 39.21 38.77 5.04
CA ILE A 276 37.75 38.87 5.21
C ILE A 276 37.37 39.12 6.67
N LYS A 277 36.67 40.22 6.92
CA LYS A 277 36.20 40.64 8.25
C LYS A 277 34.71 40.35 8.42
N ASN A 278 34.38 39.14 8.86
CA ASN A 278 33.00 38.70 9.03
C ASN A 278 32.38 39.05 10.40
N ASN A 279 32.81 40.13 11.03
CA ASN A 279 32.28 40.56 12.34
C ASN A 279 31.01 41.42 12.23
N THR A 280 30.78 42.06 11.09
CA THR A 280 29.64 42.94 10.83
C THR A 280 28.79 42.45 9.66
N GLN A 281 29.40 41.76 8.68
CA GLN A 281 28.82 41.49 7.37
C GLN A 281 29.04 40.03 6.94
N ALA A 282 28.01 39.43 6.32
CA ALA A 282 28.13 38.13 5.65
C ALA A 282 28.76 38.30 4.26
N TYR A 283 29.56 37.32 3.81
CA TYR A 283 30.27 37.41 2.53
C TYR A 283 30.16 36.14 1.69
N ASP A 284 29.93 36.33 0.40
CA ASP A 284 30.07 35.31 -0.65
C ASP A 284 31.32 35.63 -1.49
N ILE A 285 32.30 34.74 -1.49
CA ILE A 285 33.53 34.87 -2.28
C ILE A 285 33.45 33.92 -3.45
N ILE A 286 33.67 34.42 -4.66
CA ILE A 286 33.60 33.63 -5.89
C ILE A 286 34.97 33.65 -6.57
N LEU A 287 35.57 32.47 -6.70
CA LEU A 287 36.84 32.27 -7.38
C LEU A 287 36.57 31.66 -8.76
N ILE A 288 37.03 32.32 -9.81
CA ILE A 288 36.83 31.91 -11.21
C ILE A 288 38.18 31.84 -11.91
N GLY A 289 38.37 30.80 -12.74
CA GLY A 289 39.55 30.67 -13.57
C GLY A 289 40.85 30.50 -12.76
N THR A 290 41.97 30.96 -13.31
CA THR A 290 43.30 30.70 -12.73
C THR A 290 43.78 31.90 -11.91
N ASN A 291 43.53 31.86 -10.59
CA ASN A 291 44.06 32.84 -9.66
C ASN A 291 45.43 32.39 -9.09
N SER A 292 46.48 33.19 -9.29
CA SER A 292 47.85 32.85 -8.87
C SER A 292 48.37 33.78 -7.78
N VAL A 293 49.09 33.24 -6.79
CA VAL A 293 49.67 33.99 -5.68
C VAL A 293 51.12 33.58 -5.45
N GLU A 294 52.03 34.55 -5.47
CA GLU A 294 53.46 34.40 -5.17
C GLU A 294 53.84 35.28 -3.97
N GLY A 295 54.64 34.74 -3.04
CA GLY A 295 55.23 35.51 -1.94
C GLY A 295 54.38 35.66 -0.66
N LEU A 296 53.16 35.12 -0.65
CA LEU A 296 52.34 34.98 0.56
C LEU A 296 52.37 33.54 1.07
N THR A 297 52.10 33.36 2.37
CA THR A 297 51.92 32.03 2.99
C THR A 297 50.46 31.74 3.27
N ALA A 298 50.08 30.46 3.23
CA ALA A 298 48.73 30.02 3.54
C ALA A 298 48.30 30.42 4.95
N ASP A 299 47.05 30.86 5.10
CA ASP A 299 46.44 31.11 6.40
C ASP A 299 46.28 29.79 7.18
N GLN A 300 46.52 29.83 8.49
CA GLN A 300 46.51 28.63 9.33
C GLN A 300 45.11 28.02 9.54
N THR A 301 44.07 28.82 9.37
CA THR A 301 42.67 28.45 9.60
C THR A 301 42.02 27.96 8.32
N THR A 302 42.20 28.68 7.21
CA THR A 302 41.59 28.32 5.92
C THR A 302 42.49 27.43 5.06
N GLY A 303 43.79 27.38 5.33
CA GLY A 303 44.78 26.70 4.48
C GLY A 303 45.03 27.41 3.14
N SER A 304 44.44 28.58 2.91
CA SER A 304 44.47 29.28 1.63
C SER A 304 45.45 30.46 1.63
N VAL A 305 46.14 30.66 0.51
CA VAL A 305 46.92 31.88 0.24
C VAL A 305 46.04 33.02 -0.31
N LEU A 306 44.87 32.69 -0.87
CA LEU A 306 43.95 33.65 -1.51
C LEU A 306 43.03 34.32 -0.50
N TYR A 307 42.61 33.62 0.55
CA TYR A 307 41.63 34.15 1.50
C TYR A 307 41.89 33.69 2.92
N GLN A 308 41.62 34.60 3.87
CA GLN A 308 41.54 34.31 5.30
C GLN A 308 40.25 34.90 5.86
N VAL A 309 39.73 34.31 6.92
CA VAL A 309 38.53 34.78 7.64
C VAL A 309 38.89 35.18 9.06
N GLU A 310 38.37 36.32 9.53
CA GLU A 310 38.65 36.80 10.89
C GLU A 310 38.17 35.83 11.98
N ALA A 311 36.99 35.24 11.79
CA ALA A 311 36.45 34.24 12.69
C ALA A 311 35.94 33.02 11.92
N SER A 312 36.47 31.85 12.26
CA SER A 312 36.11 30.56 11.67
C SER A 312 34.89 29.89 12.31
N LYS A 313 34.29 30.51 13.33
CA LYS A 313 33.09 30.05 14.01
C LYS A 313 32.20 31.23 14.37
N ILE A 314 30.89 31.02 14.36
CA ILE A 314 29.90 32.02 14.80
C ILE A 314 29.56 31.78 16.27
N THR A 315 29.85 32.76 17.14
CA THR A 315 29.58 32.65 18.58
C THR A 315 28.60 33.70 19.12
N SER A 316 28.48 34.88 18.51
CA SER A 316 27.45 35.87 18.88
C SER A 316 27.38 37.11 17.97
N THR A 317 28.49 37.56 17.38
CA THR A 317 28.54 38.78 16.56
C THR A 317 28.97 38.51 15.11
N GLN A 318 29.64 37.40 14.87
CA GLN A 318 30.14 37.00 13.56
C GLN A 318 29.00 36.65 12.61
N LYS A 319 29.29 36.75 11.31
CA LYS A 319 28.38 36.47 10.21
C LYS A 319 28.91 35.33 9.33
N PRO A 320 28.02 34.67 8.57
CA PRO A 320 28.43 33.61 7.66
C PRO A 320 29.41 34.08 6.59
N VAL A 321 30.30 33.19 6.19
CA VAL A 321 31.16 33.37 5.02
C VAL A 321 31.03 32.13 4.16
N LYS A 322 30.87 32.29 2.86
CA LYS A 322 30.86 31.22 1.89
C LYS A 322 31.91 31.50 0.83
N VAL A 323 32.84 30.58 0.62
CA VAL A 323 33.83 30.66 -0.44
C VAL A 323 33.53 29.58 -1.45
N GLN A 324 33.34 30.01 -2.69
CA GLN A 324 32.98 29.15 -3.80
C GLN A 324 34.03 29.23 -4.90
N GLU A 325 34.30 28.10 -5.52
CA GLU A 325 35.15 27.98 -6.70
C GLU A 325 34.30 27.51 -7.88
N GLN A 326 34.49 28.13 -9.04
CA GLN A 326 33.79 27.72 -10.25
C GLN A 326 34.45 26.49 -10.86
N ALA A 327 33.69 25.40 -10.94
CA ALA A 327 34.09 24.19 -11.63
C ALA A 327 34.12 24.40 -13.15
N ALA A 328 34.75 23.47 -13.88
CA ALA A 328 34.91 23.55 -15.33
C ALA A 328 33.58 23.58 -16.12
N ASP A 329 32.49 23.08 -15.53
CA ASP A 329 31.14 23.09 -16.12
C ASP A 329 30.34 24.38 -15.83
N GLY A 330 30.93 25.31 -15.09
CA GLY A 330 30.33 26.59 -14.71
C GLY A 330 29.59 26.58 -13.36
N THR A 331 29.45 25.44 -12.69
CA THR A 331 28.82 25.34 -11.37
C THR A 331 29.73 25.91 -10.27
N LEU A 332 29.12 26.39 -9.17
CA LEU A 332 29.85 26.96 -8.03
C LEU A 332 29.89 25.98 -6.86
N GLU A 333 31.06 25.40 -6.60
CA GLU A 333 31.27 24.47 -5.48
C GLU A 333 31.72 25.24 -4.23
N THR A 334 31.16 24.90 -3.06
CA THR A 334 31.59 25.52 -1.79
C THR A 334 32.86 24.84 -1.29
N ILE A 335 33.97 25.57 -1.26
CA ILE A 335 35.29 25.05 -0.84
C ILE A 335 35.64 25.40 0.61
N TYR A 336 34.98 26.42 1.17
CA TYR A 336 35.11 26.79 2.57
C TYR A 336 33.86 27.55 3.03
N GLU A 337 33.43 27.31 4.27
CA GLU A 337 32.30 28.02 4.85
C GLU A 337 32.43 28.21 6.36
N VAL A 338 31.88 29.32 6.84
CA VAL A 338 31.63 29.59 8.25
C VAL A 338 30.11 29.53 8.44
N LYS A 339 29.61 28.38 8.89
CA LYS A 339 28.17 28.13 9.08
C LYS A 339 27.65 28.70 10.39
N LEU A 340 26.37 29.05 10.40
CA LEU A 340 25.63 29.20 11.65
C LEU A 340 25.63 27.87 12.40
N PRO A 341 25.71 27.89 13.75
CA PRO A 341 25.55 26.67 14.52
C PRO A 341 24.18 26.06 14.23
N ALA A 342 24.14 24.74 14.08
CA ALA A 342 22.90 24.02 13.92
C ALA A 342 22.06 24.10 15.20
N VAL A 343 20.76 24.34 15.05
CA VAL A 343 19.80 24.39 16.16
C VAL A 343 18.97 23.12 16.23
N ALA A 344 18.83 22.40 15.11
CA ALA A 344 18.08 21.16 15.04
C ALA A 344 18.62 20.23 13.95
N LYS A 345 18.17 18.98 14.00
CA LYS A 345 18.48 17.93 13.03
C LYS A 345 17.18 17.22 12.62
N VAL A 346 17.05 16.92 11.33
CA VAL A 346 16.00 16.03 10.81
C VAL A 346 16.68 14.87 10.11
N GLY A 347 16.42 13.65 10.59
CA GLY A 347 17.19 12.47 10.19
C GLY A 347 18.69 12.65 10.45
N ASN A 348 19.50 12.70 9.38
CA ASN A 348 20.94 12.92 9.45
C ASN A 348 21.41 14.33 9.10
N THR A 349 20.50 15.23 8.73
CA THR A 349 20.82 16.57 8.24
C THR A 349 20.64 17.61 9.35
N GLU A 350 21.65 18.46 9.54
CA GLU A 350 21.64 19.55 10.51
C GLU A 350 21.14 20.86 9.87
N TYR A 351 20.38 21.65 10.64
CA TYR A 351 19.76 22.89 10.21
C TYR A 351 20.06 24.02 11.19
N SER A 352 20.39 25.20 10.67
CA SER A 352 20.65 26.41 11.47
C SER A 352 19.38 27.16 11.88
N THR A 353 18.22 26.79 11.34
CA THR A 353 16.92 27.36 11.73
C THR A 353 15.88 26.26 11.93
N LEU A 354 14.91 26.50 12.81
CA LEU A 354 13.77 25.58 12.98
C LEU A 354 12.86 25.57 11.76
N THR A 355 12.69 26.69 11.06
CA THR A 355 11.87 26.76 9.84
C THR A 355 12.37 25.82 8.74
N ASP A 356 13.69 25.80 8.52
CA ASP A 356 14.29 24.89 7.53
C ASP A 356 14.17 23.43 7.97
N ALA A 357 14.34 23.16 9.26
CA ALA A 357 14.15 21.83 9.83
C ALA A 357 12.68 21.36 9.69
N PHE A 358 11.71 22.22 9.99
CA PHE A 358 10.28 21.93 9.86
C PHE A 358 9.89 21.63 8.42
N SER A 359 10.44 22.38 7.47
CA SER A 359 10.22 22.18 6.03
C SER A 359 10.85 20.88 5.51
N ALA A 360 11.85 20.34 6.21
CA ALA A 360 12.51 19.08 5.86
C ALA A 360 11.80 17.83 6.41
N LEU A 361 10.81 17.98 7.30
CA LEU A 361 10.06 16.86 7.83
C LEU A 361 9.22 16.19 6.73
N SER A 362 9.37 14.88 6.59
CA SER A 362 8.65 14.06 5.63
C SER A 362 8.29 12.71 6.23
N ALA A 363 7.54 11.86 5.51
CA ALA A 363 7.24 10.51 5.96
C ALA A 363 8.51 9.67 6.23
N GLU A 364 9.57 9.87 5.44
CA GLU A 364 10.86 9.19 5.57
C GLU A 364 11.75 9.80 6.66
N ASN A 365 11.71 11.13 6.82
CA ASN A 365 12.48 11.86 7.81
C ASN A 365 11.55 12.64 8.74
N HIS A 366 10.85 11.92 9.62
CA HIS A 366 9.77 12.48 10.44
C HIS A 366 10.16 12.84 11.88
N VAL A 367 11.43 12.63 12.27
CA VAL A 367 11.93 12.94 13.61
C VAL A 367 12.79 14.19 13.60
N LEU A 368 12.34 15.20 14.35
CA LEU A 368 13.09 16.41 14.70
C LEU A 368 13.83 16.21 16.02
N THR A 369 15.13 16.47 16.03
CA THR A 369 15.95 16.54 17.25
C THR A 369 16.46 17.96 17.46
N LEU A 370 16.28 18.54 18.65
CA LEU A 370 16.87 19.84 18.99
C LEU A 370 18.33 19.69 19.43
N ILE A 371 19.22 20.41 18.74
CA ILE A 371 20.64 20.55 19.10
C ILE A 371 20.78 21.69 20.12
N ASP A 372 20.08 22.80 19.89
CA ASP A 372 19.94 23.91 20.82
C ASP A 372 18.50 24.00 21.32
N GLN A 373 18.28 23.61 22.59
CA GLN A 373 16.97 23.64 23.24
C GLN A 373 16.40 25.06 23.33
N THR A 374 17.25 26.09 23.35
CA THR A 374 16.81 27.48 23.47
C THR A 374 16.28 28.05 22.16
N ALA A 375 16.56 27.40 21.03
CA ALA A 375 16.05 27.79 19.71
C ALA A 375 14.53 27.54 19.59
N TRP A 376 13.96 26.63 20.39
CA TRP A 376 12.52 26.41 20.45
C TRP A 376 11.85 27.55 21.24
N THR A 377 11.34 28.54 20.51
CA THR A 377 10.66 29.72 21.07
C THR A 377 9.14 29.64 21.00
N TYR A 378 8.60 28.53 20.47
CA TYR A 378 7.18 28.24 20.38
C TYR A 378 6.65 27.64 21.69
N GLN A 379 5.32 27.57 21.84
CA GLN A 379 4.65 26.70 22.82
C GLN A 379 4.95 25.21 22.53
N ASN A 380 4.33 24.27 23.24
CA ASN A 380 4.59 22.83 23.07
C ASN A 380 4.38 22.32 21.63
N ILE A 381 3.53 22.99 20.85
CA ILE A 381 3.19 22.59 19.49
C ILE A 381 3.32 23.79 18.55
N TYR A 382 4.03 23.61 17.44
CA TYR A 382 3.97 24.46 16.27
C TYR A 382 2.95 23.90 15.27
N TRP A 383 2.14 24.76 14.66
CA TRP A 383 1.23 24.35 13.59
C TRP A 383 1.41 25.23 12.37
N GLN A 384 1.23 24.64 11.19
CA GLN A 384 1.21 25.32 9.91
C GLN A 384 0.01 24.86 9.09
N ALA A 385 -0.67 25.81 8.47
CA ALA A 385 -1.80 25.59 7.57
C ALA A 385 -1.69 26.58 6.40
N GLY A 386 -1.19 26.09 5.26
CA GLY A 386 -0.82 26.95 4.12
C GLY A 386 0.30 27.92 4.51
N ASP A 387 0.12 29.21 4.18
CA ASP A 387 1.09 30.27 4.48
C ASP A 387 0.97 30.80 5.93
N GLN A 388 0.01 30.31 6.71
CA GLN A 388 -0.20 30.72 8.10
C GLN A 388 0.37 29.69 9.05
N SER A 389 0.94 30.16 10.16
CA SER A 389 1.46 29.32 11.21
C SER A 389 1.26 29.95 12.59
N GLY A 390 1.40 29.13 13.63
CA GLY A 390 1.30 29.56 15.01
C GLY A 390 1.81 28.51 15.98
N SER A 391 1.54 28.71 17.27
CA SER A 391 1.86 27.72 18.30
C SER A 391 0.78 27.63 19.37
N ALA A 392 0.67 26.48 20.03
CA ALA A 392 -0.27 26.21 21.11
C ALA A 392 0.30 25.20 22.13
N ASP A 393 -0.20 25.20 23.36
CA ASP A 393 0.23 24.27 24.41
C ASP A 393 -0.43 22.88 24.32
N THR A 394 -1.63 22.78 23.73
CA THR A 394 -2.41 21.53 23.62
C THR A 394 -2.71 21.16 22.17
N LEU A 395 -2.88 19.86 21.90
CA LEU A 395 -3.19 19.35 20.57
C LEU A 395 -4.51 19.94 20.05
N ARG A 396 -5.53 20.00 20.90
CA ARG A 396 -6.82 20.60 20.55
C ARG A 396 -6.70 22.04 20.06
N ALA A 397 -5.96 22.88 20.79
CA ALA A 397 -5.81 24.29 20.44
C ALA A 397 -5.04 24.46 19.12
N ALA A 398 -4.00 23.66 18.90
CA ALA A 398 -3.24 23.66 17.64
C ALA A 398 -4.12 23.25 16.44
N VAL A 399 -4.84 22.12 16.56
CA VAL A 399 -5.72 21.60 15.51
C VAL A 399 -6.86 22.58 15.19
N GLN A 400 -7.50 23.17 16.22
CA GLN A 400 -8.55 24.18 16.02
C GLN A 400 -8.02 25.45 15.34
N ALA A 401 -6.85 25.95 15.73
CA ALA A 401 -6.24 27.13 15.12
C ALA A 401 -5.88 26.88 13.66
N ALA A 402 -5.27 25.74 13.35
CA ALA A 402 -4.97 25.33 11.97
C ALA A 402 -6.25 25.16 11.14
N HIS A 403 -7.32 24.59 11.72
CA HIS A 403 -8.61 24.48 11.04
C HIS A 403 -9.27 25.84 10.77
N ALA A 404 -9.00 26.89 11.55
CA ALA A 404 -9.53 28.22 11.26
C ALA A 404 -8.97 28.84 9.96
N VAL A 405 -7.89 28.29 9.42
CA VAL A 405 -7.30 28.69 8.13
C VAL A 405 -7.98 27.95 6.97
N HIS A 406 -9.09 28.50 6.50
CA HIS A 406 -9.95 27.87 5.48
C HIS A 406 -9.30 27.73 4.09
N SER A 407 -8.23 28.47 3.80
CA SER A 407 -7.49 28.38 2.53
C SER A 407 -6.48 27.22 2.48
N ALA A 408 -6.22 26.56 3.63
CA ALA A 408 -5.20 25.53 3.73
C ALA A 408 -5.77 24.14 3.45
N GLU A 409 -5.22 23.44 2.47
CA GLU A 409 -5.62 22.07 2.14
C GLU A 409 -5.01 21.01 3.07
N ASN A 410 -3.81 21.29 3.61
CA ASN A 410 -3.07 20.38 4.48
C ASN A 410 -2.65 21.12 5.75
N ILE A 411 -2.71 20.40 6.88
CA ILE A 411 -2.28 20.87 8.19
C ILE A 411 -1.02 20.09 8.60
N GLN A 412 -0.01 20.82 9.07
CA GLN A 412 1.17 20.25 9.70
C GLN A 412 1.18 20.63 11.18
N ILE A 413 1.37 19.62 12.03
CA ILE A 413 1.56 19.77 13.48
C ILE A 413 2.96 19.25 13.80
N ILE A 414 3.75 20.05 14.50
CA ILE A 414 5.12 19.70 14.91
C ILE A 414 5.20 19.91 16.42
N CYS A 415 5.41 18.83 17.15
CA CYS A 415 5.52 18.88 18.60
C CYS A 415 6.97 19.15 19.01
N LYS A 416 7.13 19.83 20.13
CA LYS A 416 8.42 19.96 20.80
C LYS A 416 8.92 18.54 21.17
N PRO A 417 10.16 18.17 20.83
CA PRO A 417 10.63 16.80 21.06
C PRO A 417 10.54 16.36 22.52
N GLU A 418 10.10 15.12 22.74
CA GLU A 418 9.99 14.45 24.05
C GLU A 418 9.15 15.21 25.10
N THR A 419 8.22 16.07 24.65
CA THR A 419 7.33 16.80 25.57
C THR A 419 6.08 15.99 25.91
N GLU A 420 5.59 16.14 27.14
CA GLU A 420 4.23 15.73 27.48
C GLU A 420 3.24 16.80 26.95
N ILE A 421 2.16 16.35 26.29
CA ILE A 421 1.05 17.15 25.79
C ILE A 421 -0.21 16.61 26.47
N ALA A 422 -0.66 17.32 27.49
CA ALA A 422 -1.84 16.96 28.27
C ALA A 422 -2.96 18.00 28.09
N ASP A 423 -4.09 17.76 28.76
CA ASP A 423 -5.22 18.67 28.89
C ASP A 423 -5.93 19.03 27.56
N SER A 424 -5.81 18.21 26.51
CA SER A 424 -6.76 18.31 25.42
C SER A 424 -8.10 17.71 25.88
N ALA A 425 -9.20 18.45 25.70
CA ALA A 425 -10.51 17.80 25.87
C ALA A 425 -10.64 16.63 24.88
N ALA A 426 -11.40 15.60 25.22
CA ALA A 426 -11.59 14.41 24.39
C ALA A 426 -12.29 14.72 23.05
N HIS A 427 -11.98 13.94 22.02
CA HIS A 427 -12.53 14.01 20.66
C HIS A 427 -12.16 15.31 19.93
N ILE A 428 -10.93 15.37 19.43
CA ILE A 428 -10.42 16.50 18.65
C ILE A 428 -10.81 16.28 17.19
N ASP A 429 -11.80 17.02 16.69
CA ASP A 429 -12.31 16.84 15.33
C ASP A 429 -11.27 17.15 14.27
N VAL A 430 -11.08 16.20 13.35
CA VAL A 430 -10.25 16.34 12.16
C VAL A 430 -11.17 16.40 10.93
N THR A 431 -11.08 17.46 10.14
CA THR A 431 -11.88 17.62 8.91
C THR A 431 -11.05 17.69 7.63
N ARG A 432 -9.72 17.74 7.74
CA ARG A 432 -8.77 17.91 6.62
C ARG A 432 -7.56 17.03 6.81
N ASN A 433 -6.76 16.92 5.74
CA ASN A 433 -5.49 16.23 5.80
C ASN A 433 -4.60 16.85 6.87
N ILE A 434 -4.09 16.00 7.76
CA ILE A 434 -3.23 16.42 8.86
C ILE A 434 -2.03 15.47 8.97
N SER A 435 -0.85 16.05 9.15
CA SER A 435 0.37 15.31 9.48
C SER A 435 0.92 15.81 10.82
N ILE A 436 1.10 14.88 11.76
CA ILE A 436 1.57 15.13 13.12
C ILE A 436 2.95 14.52 13.26
N TYR A 437 3.95 15.39 13.37
CA TYR A 437 5.33 15.05 13.69
C TYR A 437 5.52 15.20 15.20
N ALA A 438 5.30 14.12 15.94
CA ALA A 438 5.25 14.16 17.40
C ALA A 438 6.63 14.18 18.05
N ASN A 439 7.68 13.67 17.38
CA ASN A 439 9.06 13.72 17.87
C ASN A 439 9.20 13.14 19.30
N GLY A 440 8.55 12.01 19.57
CA GLY A 440 8.55 11.35 20.86
C GLY A 440 7.61 11.96 21.90
N ALA A 441 6.78 12.95 21.54
CA ALA A 441 5.83 13.57 22.44
C ALA A 441 4.77 12.58 22.95
N ASP A 442 4.42 12.70 24.23
CA ASP A 442 3.40 11.87 24.90
C ASP A 442 2.09 12.64 25.04
N PHE A 443 1.05 12.13 24.38
CA PHE A 443 -0.28 12.72 24.33
C PHE A 443 -1.19 12.24 25.48
N THR A 444 -0.71 11.35 26.35
CA THR A 444 -1.41 10.91 27.57
C THR A 444 -2.83 10.37 27.34
N GLY A 445 -3.12 9.87 26.14
CA GLY A 445 -4.43 9.34 25.76
C GLY A 445 -5.35 10.32 25.02
N ASP A 446 -4.87 11.49 24.59
CA ASP A 446 -5.63 12.37 23.70
C ASP A 446 -6.10 11.60 22.45
N ASP A 447 -7.27 11.96 21.94
CA ASP A 447 -7.87 11.29 20.79
C ASP A 447 -8.32 12.26 19.68
N LEU A 448 -7.97 11.90 18.46
CA LEU A 448 -8.46 12.52 17.24
C LEU A 448 -9.79 11.88 16.85
N SER A 449 -10.82 12.71 16.68
CA SER A 449 -12.16 12.32 16.25
C SER A 449 -12.25 12.36 14.72
N ILE A 450 -12.58 11.20 14.12
CA ILE A 450 -12.85 11.06 12.69
C ILE A 450 -14.31 10.65 12.46
N GLY A 451 -15.02 11.41 11.63
CA GLY A 451 -16.35 11.05 11.14
C GLY A 451 -17.51 11.32 12.11
N THR A 452 -17.37 11.02 13.40
CA THR A 452 -18.47 11.02 14.38
C THR A 452 -19.17 12.38 14.52
N TYR A 453 -18.42 13.42 14.87
CA TYR A 453 -18.99 14.74 15.18
C TYR A 453 -18.91 15.70 14.01
N GLN A 454 -17.85 15.62 13.21
CA GLN A 454 -17.66 16.44 12.01
C GLN A 454 -17.42 15.59 10.77
N ALA A 455 -17.89 16.11 9.63
CA ALA A 455 -17.61 15.55 8.34
C ALA A 455 -16.23 15.97 7.83
N PRO A 456 -15.52 15.09 7.11
CA PRO A 456 -14.35 15.55 6.38
C PRO A 456 -14.79 16.55 5.30
N GLU A 457 -13.96 17.56 5.04
CA GLU A 457 -14.19 18.56 4.00
C GLU A 457 -14.00 17.98 2.59
N LYS A 458 -13.23 16.90 2.48
CA LYS A 458 -12.99 16.15 1.24
C LYS A 458 -13.45 14.70 1.41
N GLU A 459 -13.88 14.07 0.32
CA GLU A 459 -14.30 12.65 0.31
C GLU A 459 -13.23 11.72 0.91
N ILE A 460 -11.96 11.99 0.59
CA ILE A 460 -10.79 11.30 1.15
C ILE A 460 -10.04 12.25 2.06
N THR A 461 -9.82 11.84 3.31
CA THR A 461 -9.05 12.60 4.29
C THR A 461 -8.00 11.72 4.96
N SER A 462 -6.77 12.23 5.06
CA SER A 462 -5.62 11.50 5.60
C SER A 462 -5.15 12.05 6.94
N VAL A 463 -4.86 11.16 7.88
CA VAL A 463 -4.28 11.47 9.19
C VAL A 463 -2.96 10.71 9.29
N ASN A 464 -1.84 11.42 9.20
CA ASN A 464 -0.51 10.84 9.33
C ASN A 464 0.07 11.21 10.69
N ILE A 465 0.54 10.21 11.43
CA ILE A 465 1.06 10.36 12.78
C ILE A 465 2.41 9.67 12.84
N TYR A 466 3.43 10.43 13.24
CA TYR A 466 4.81 9.97 13.28
C TYR A 466 5.38 10.11 14.68
N ASP A 467 5.99 9.04 15.18
CA ASP A 467 6.78 9.03 16.42
C ASP A 467 6.01 9.59 17.64
N ALA A 468 4.72 9.27 17.74
CA ALA A 468 3.84 9.71 18.81
C ALA A 468 3.75 8.67 19.94
N LYS A 469 3.65 9.14 21.18
CA LYS A 469 3.31 8.29 22.33
C LYS A 469 1.88 8.53 22.79
N ASN A 470 1.12 7.46 23.01
CA ASN A 470 -0.23 7.48 23.60
C ASN A 470 -1.25 8.37 22.87
N LEU A 471 -1.19 8.46 21.53
CA LEU A 471 -2.17 9.18 20.71
C LEU A 471 -3.16 8.20 20.08
N VAL A 472 -4.45 8.52 20.20
CA VAL A 472 -5.55 7.65 19.75
C VAL A 472 -6.25 8.27 18.54
N VAL A 473 -6.72 7.43 17.61
CA VAL A 473 -7.73 7.83 16.62
C VAL A 473 -9.04 7.11 16.95
N TRP A 474 -10.11 7.88 17.07
CA TRP A 474 -11.43 7.39 17.44
C TRP A 474 -12.50 7.90 16.47
N GLY A 475 -13.48 7.07 16.17
CA GLY A 475 -14.61 7.50 15.35
C GLY A 475 -15.67 6.44 15.12
N GLN A 476 -16.61 6.75 14.24
CA GLN A 476 -17.57 5.79 13.73
C GLN A 476 -17.99 6.11 12.30
N PRO A 477 -18.38 5.10 11.51
CA PRO A 477 -19.14 5.31 10.28
C PRO A 477 -20.43 6.08 10.58
N VAL A 478 -20.84 6.97 9.67
CA VAL A 478 -22.09 7.72 9.79
C VAL A 478 -23.02 7.37 8.62
N GLU A 479 -24.28 7.09 8.92
CA GLU A 479 -25.26 6.68 7.90
C GLU A 479 -25.45 7.78 6.85
N GLY A 480 -25.43 7.40 5.56
CA GLY A 480 -25.54 8.31 4.43
C GLY A 480 -24.26 9.07 4.06
N ARG A 481 -23.16 8.89 4.79
CA ARG A 481 -21.85 9.51 4.51
C ARG A 481 -20.85 8.49 3.98
N ALA A 482 -20.27 8.78 2.82
CA ALA A 482 -19.26 7.95 2.16
C ALA A 482 -17.84 8.43 2.47
N ASP A 483 -17.57 8.73 3.75
CA ASP A 483 -16.27 9.24 4.16
C ASP A 483 -15.19 8.18 3.95
N VAL A 484 -14.03 8.56 3.42
CA VAL A 484 -12.86 7.69 3.29
C VAL A 484 -11.73 8.23 4.15
N TRP A 485 -11.35 7.48 5.18
CA TRP A 485 -10.28 7.84 6.11
C TRP A 485 -9.03 7.03 5.84
N ASN A 486 -7.90 7.71 5.57
CA ASN A 486 -6.59 7.09 5.48
C ASN A 486 -5.78 7.45 6.74
N ILE A 487 -5.60 6.50 7.64
CA ILE A 487 -4.94 6.70 8.93
C ILE A 487 -3.60 5.98 8.91
N ASN A 488 -2.50 6.70 9.12
CA ASN A 488 -1.15 6.15 9.09
C ASN A 488 -0.44 6.46 10.42
N PHE A 489 -0.02 5.43 11.14
CA PHE A 489 0.92 5.57 12.26
C PHE A 489 2.27 4.95 11.86
N VAL A 490 3.35 5.68 12.15
CA VAL A 490 4.72 5.26 11.87
C VAL A 490 5.58 5.51 13.11
N ASP A 491 6.25 4.45 13.58
CA ASP A 491 7.14 4.49 14.75
C ASP A 491 6.45 4.98 16.06
N CYS A 492 5.12 4.82 16.17
CA CYS A 492 4.34 5.26 17.34
C CYS A 492 4.30 4.21 18.46
N VAL A 493 4.14 4.65 19.72
CA VAL A 493 4.12 3.80 20.91
C VAL A 493 2.90 4.11 21.81
N ASN A 494 1.99 3.15 22.00
CA ASN A 494 0.85 3.31 22.89
C ASN A 494 0.91 2.33 24.07
N ASP A 495 1.24 2.83 25.26
CA ASP A 495 1.34 2.07 26.50
C ASP A 495 0.10 2.32 27.37
N GLY A 496 -0.80 1.35 27.43
CA GLY A 496 -2.09 1.47 28.12
C GLY A 496 -3.20 2.13 27.30
N TRP A 497 -2.99 2.33 26.00
CA TRP A 497 -3.94 2.98 25.08
C TRP A 497 -4.09 2.19 23.77
N ASN A 498 -5.17 2.44 23.02
CA ASN A 498 -5.38 1.87 21.68
C ASN A 498 -4.77 2.75 20.57
N PHE A 499 -4.61 2.23 19.36
CA PHE A 499 -4.30 3.05 18.18
C PHE A 499 -5.56 3.53 17.49
N LEU A 500 -6.53 2.63 17.28
CA LEU A 500 -7.70 2.91 16.46
C LEU A 500 -8.95 2.23 17.01
N MET A 501 -10.02 3.00 17.14
CA MET A 501 -11.36 2.51 17.43
C MET A 501 -12.36 3.18 16.49
N TYR A 502 -12.78 2.49 15.43
CA TYR A 502 -13.70 3.01 14.42
C TYR A 502 -14.92 2.09 14.23
N ARG A 503 -15.97 2.29 15.02
CA ARG A 503 -17.08 1.31 15.12
C ARG A 503 -18.45 1.94 15.09
N GLY A 504 -19.38 1.36 14.34
CA GLY A 504 -20.77 1.81 14.26
C GLY A 504 -21.39 1.68 12.86
N ALA A 505 -22.63 2.19 12.73
CA ALA A 505 -23.45 2.34 11.52
C ALA A 505 -23.19 1.35 10.36
N GLU A 506 -23.71 0.13 10.50
CA GLU A 506 -23.56 -1.00 9.55
C GLU A 506 -24.07 -0.71 8.12
N LYS A 507 -24.95 0.29 7.97
CA LYS A 507 -25.52 0.73 6.68
C LYS A 507 -24.80 1.92 6.04
N SER A 508 -23.78 2.46 6.71
CA SER A 508 -22.95 3.52 6.14
C SER A 508 -22.25 3.02 4.86
N PRO A 509 -21.89 3.90 3.91
CA PRO A 509 -20.93 3.60 2.85
C PRO A 509 -19.48 4.05 3.17
N ALA A 510 -19.20 4.50 4.39
CA ALA A 510 -17.86 4.96 4.79
C ALA A 510 -16.80 3.85 4.73
N LYS A 511 -15.54 4.23 4.52
CA LYS A 511 -14.37 3.34 4.45
C LYS A 511 -13.26 3.81 5.37
N LEU A 512 -12.51 2.85 5.91
CA LEU A 512 -11.35 3.09 6.75
C LEU A 512 -10.14 2.31 6.23
N ASN A 513 -9.07 3.03 5.93
CA ASN A 513 -7.77 2.49 5.57
C ASN A 513 -6.76 2.80 6.68
N LEU A 514 -6.37 1.82 7.48
CA LEU A 514 -5.32 1.96 8.50
C LEU A 514 -4.00 1.37 8.00
N THR A 515 -2.91 2.09 8.21
CA THR A 515 -1.54 1.57 8.17
C THR A 515 -0.85 1.79 9.51
N LEU A 516 -0.33 0.72 10.11
CA LEU A 516 0.61 0.77 11.23
C LEU A 516 1.97 0.26 10.74
N THR A 517 3.02 1.06 10.88
CA THR A 517 4.40 0.67 10.54
C THR A 517 5.29 0.85 11.76
N ASN A 518 6.01 -0.20 12.16
CA ASN A 518 6.95 -0.19 13.29
C ASN A 518 6.37 0.33 14.61
N CYS A 519 5.06 0.21 14.81
CA CYS A 519 4.40 0.70 16.00
C CYS A 519 4.47 -0.33 17.14
N ARG A 520 4.42 0.15 18.38
CA ARG A 520 4.37 -0.69 19.59
C ARG A 520 3.14 -0.37 20.43
N ALA A 521 2.49 -1.40 20.97
CA ALA A 521 1.47 -1.20 21.99
C ALA A 521 1.62 -2.20 23.14
N THR A 522 1.33 -1.74 24.36
CA THR A 522 1.45 -2.56 25.57
C THR A 522 0.25 -2.39 26.49
N GLY A 523 -0.24 -3.47 27.11
CA GLY A 523 -1.06 -3.40 28.33
C GLY A 523 -2.47 -2.80 28.21
N TYR A 524 -2.96 -2.51 27.01
CA TYR A 524 -4.34 -2.03 26.82
C TYR A 524 -5.35 -3.17 27.07
N THR A 525 -6.41 -2.86 27.83
CA THR A 525 -7.40 -3.83 28.32
C THR A 525 -8.64 -4.00 27.44
N ASP A 526 -8.63 -3.38 26.25
CA ASP A 526 -9.61 -3.60 25.17
C ASP A 526 -8.85 -3.75 23.84
N SER A 527 -9.50 -3.48 22.71
CA SER A 527 -8.96 -3.69 21.38
C SER A 527 -8.03 -2.54 20.97
N THR A 528 -6.77 -2.84 20.66
CA THR A 528 -5.80 -1.82 20.22
C THR A 528 -6.12 -1.31 18.83
N VAL A 529 -6.57 -2.20 17.94
CA VAL A 529 -7.11 -1.89 16.62
C VAL A 529 -8.48 -2.53 16.48
N HIS A 530 -9.50 -1.71 16.27
CA HIS A 530 -10.86 -2.17 16.04
C HIS A 530 -11.58 -1.36 14.98
N THR A 531 -12.23 -2.05 14.05
CA THR A 531 -13.14 -1.43 13.09
C THR A 531 -14.33 -2.32 12.79
N THR A 532 -15.44 -1.67 12.44
CA THR A 532 -16.62 -2.33 11.85
C THR A 532 -16.81 -2.03 10.37
N ALA A 533 -15.91 -1.21 9.81
CA ALA A 533 -16.11 -0.60 8.52
C ALA A 533 -15.53 -1.41 7.35
N ASP A 534 -15.92 -1.08 6.12
CA ASP A 534 -15.25 -1.43 4.87
C ASP A 534 -13.85 -0.76 4.81
N GLY A 535 -12.96 -1.27 3.97
CA GLY A 535 -11.67 -0.65 3.67
C GLY A 535 -10.50 -1.62 3.81
N SER A 536 -9.40 -1.17 4.42
CA SER A 536 -8.20 -1.99 4.58
C SER A 536 -7.43 -1.71 5.86
N ILE A 537 -6.80 -2.74 6.42
CA ILE A 537 -5.92 -2.63 7.59
C ILE A 537 -4.57 -3.26 7.23
N ARG A 538 -3.48 -2.50 7.34
CA ARG A 538 -2.11 -2.98 7.11
C ARG A 538 -1.28 -2.77 8.37
N ILE A 539 -0.74 -3.84 8.93
CA ILE A 539 0.09 -3.81 10.14
C ILE A 539 1.44 -4.44 9.79
N LYS A 540 2.51 -3.65 9.85
CA LYS A 540 3.84 -4.08 9.43
C LYS A 540 4.90 -3.76 10.48
N GLY A 541 5.73 -4.75 10.84
CA GLY A 541 6.84 -4.51 11.76
C GLY A 541 6.41 -4.13 13.18
N CYS A 542 5.15 -4.37 13.55
CA CYS A 542 4.59 -3.89 14.82
C CYS A 542 4.77 -4.90 15.94
N SER A 543 4.77 -4.42 17.19
CA SER A 543 4.84 -5.27 18.38
C SER A 543 3.69 -4.98 19.36
N PHE A 544 2.99 -6.04 19.77
CA PHE A 544 1.92 -5.98 20.75
C PHE A 544 2.30 -6.85 21.96
N ALA A 545 2.18 -6.30 23.16
CA ALA A 545 2.57 -6.98 24.38
C ALA A 545 1.52 -6.82 25.49
N ASP A 546 1.15 -7.92 26.15
CA ASP A 546 0.23 -7.90 27.30
C ASP A 546 -1.15 -7.25 27.00
N ASN A 547 -1.55 -7.18 25.72
CA ASN A 547 -2.86 -6.67 25.27
C ASN A 547 -3.88 -7.81 25.20
N CYS A 548 -5.14 -7.56 25.57
CA CYS A 548 -6.16 -8.62 25.56
C CYS A 548 -6.70 -8.96 24.16
N ALA A 549 -6.78 -7.99 23.25
CA ALA A 549 -7.24 -8.19 21.87
C ALA A 549 -6.60 -7.17 20.91
N PRO A 550 -5.27 -7.22 20.70
CA PRO A 550 -4.57 -6.16 19.97
C PRO A 550 -5.14 -5.92 18.56
N VAL A 551 -5.51 -6.96 17.81
CA VAL A 551 -6.22 -6.81 16.53
C VAL A 551 -7.58 -7.50 16.60
N ASN A 552 -8.67 -6.73 16.54
CA ASN A 552 -10.03 -7.26 16.60
C ASN A 552 -10.93 -6.59 15.55
N ILE A 553 -11.09 -7.24 14.39
CA ILE A 553 -11.87 -6.72 13.27
C ILE A 553 -13.26 -7.35 13.29
N ALA A 554 -14.30 -6.52 13.37
CA ALA A 554 -15.69 -6.95 13.42
C ALA A 554 -16.49 -6.32 12.29
N HIS A 555 -16.21 -6.77 11.07
CA HIS A 555 -16.71 -6.19 9.83
C HIS A 555 -18.24 -6.30 9.74
N LYS A 556 -18.95 -5.17 9.60
CA LYS A 556 -20.42 -5.12 9.63
C LYS A 556 -21.06 -4.51 8.38
N GLN A 557 -20.27 -3.87 7.52
CA GLN A 557 -20.77 -3.33 6.25
C GLN A 557 -20.85 -4.43 5.18
N SER A 558 -21.60 -4.17 4.11
CA SER A 558 -21.80 -5.12 3.00
C SER A 558 -20.73 -5.02 1.92
N GLY A 559 -19.67 -4.25 2.14
CA GLY A 559 -18.58 -4.10 1.20
C GLY A 559 -17.44 -5.07 1.51
N VAL A 560 -16.22 -4.56 1.40
CA VAL A 560 -15.00 -5.36 1.47
C VAL A 560 -14.11 -4.80 2.57
N MET A 561 -13.60 -5.69 3.42
CA MET A 561 -12.51 -5.42 4.33
C MET A 561 -11.34 -6.38 4.04
N GLU A 562 -10.16 -5.82 3.80
CA GLU A 562 -8.92 -6.57 3.64
C GLU A 562 -7.97 -6.25 4.80
N VAL A 563 -7.46 -7.28 5.47
CA VAL A 563 -6.52 -7.14 6.59
C VAL A 563 -5.22 -7.85 6.26
N VAL A 564 -4.10 -7.15 6.42
CA VAL A 564 -2.76 -7.71 6.24
C VAL A 564 -1.92 -7.44 7.48
N ILE A 565 -1.41 -8.50 8.08
CA ILE A 565 -0.43 -8.45 9.18
C ILE A 565 0.86 -9.07 8.66
N ASP A 566 1.92 -8.29 8.60
CA ASP A 566 3.24 -8.69 8.09
C ASP A 566 4.32 -8.40 9.13
N SER A 567 5.24 -9.35 9.32
CA SER A 567 6.49 -9.14 10.07
C SER A 567 6.27 -8.56 11.48
N SER A 568 5.19 -8.97 12.16
CA SER A 568 4.77 -8.41 13.44
C SER A 568 4.86 -9.44 14.58
N THR A 569 4.88 -8.97 15.83
CA THR A 569 5.03 -9.84 17.02
C THR A 569 3.94 -9.59 18.05
N PHE A 570 3.38 -10.68 18.58
CA PHE A 570 2.38 -10.68 19.65
C PHE A 570 2.92 -11.46 20.85
N THR A 571 3.14 -10.79 21.98
CA THR A 571 3.69 -11.41 23.20
C THR A 571 2.69 -11.31 24.33
N LYS A 572 2.33 -12.44 24.96
CA LYS A 572 1.38 -12.49 26.08
C LYS A 572 0.05 -11.82 25.77
N CYS A 573 -0.37 -11.88 24.52
CA CYS A 573 -1.64 -11.32 24.07
C CYS A 573 -2.79 -12.32 24.27
N GLY A 574 -3.99 -11.80 24.46
CA GLY A 574 -5.19 -12.58 24.74
C GLY A 574 -5.66 -12.46 26.19
N LYS A 575 -6.80 -13.09 26.53
CA LYS A 575 -7.39 -13.05 27.88
C LYS A 575 -8.37 -14.20 28.09
N VAL A 576 -8.37 -14.79 29.28
CA VAL A 576 -9.48 -15.67 29.73
C VAL A 576 -10.61 -14.79 30.25
N SER A 577 -11.79 -14.86 29.63
CA SER A 577 -12.96 -14.06 30.00
C SER A 577 -14.23 -14.68 29.44
N THR A 578 -15.35 -14.54 30.16
CA THR A 578 -16.70 -14.95 29.72
C THR A 578 -17.20 -14.28 28.44
N ASN A 579 -16.55 -13.19 27.99
CA ASN A 579 -16.85 -12.60 26.69
C ASN A 579 -16.35 -13.48 25.52
N ASN A 580 -15.43 -14.42 25.77
CA ASN A 580 -15.01 -15.51 24.88
C ASN A 580 -14.52 -15.16 23.47
N TYR A 581 -14.10 -13.92 23.22
CA TYR A 581 -13.56 -13.52 21.90
C TYR A 581 -12.10 -13.07 21.93
N PHE A 582 -11.47 -12.99 23.11
CA PHE A 582 -10.12 -12.48 23.21
C PHE A 582 -9.12 -13.46 22.60
N ALA A 583 -8.34 -12.97 21.65
CA ALA A 583 -7.23 -13.64 20.98
C ALA A 583 -6.22 -12.55 20.57
N PRO A 584 -4.94 -12.88 20.36
CA PRO A 584 -3.97 -11.95 19.79
C PRO A 584 -4.49 -11.28 18.50
N VAL A 585 -5.05 -12.09 17.60
CA VAL A 585 -5.67 -11.63 16.36
C VAL A 585 -7.05 -12.23 16.23
N ARG A 586 -8.06 -11.40 15.94
CA ARG A 586 -9.44 -11.82 15.70
C ARG A 586 -10.04 -11.18 14.45
N PHE A 587 -10.68 -12.00 13.64
CA PHE A 587 -11.43 -11.60 12.46
C PHE A 587 -12.85 -12.18 12.49
N VAL A 588 -13.86 -11.32 12.43
CA VAL A 588 -15.26 -11.74 12.25
C VAL A 588 -15.92 -10.90 11.17
N ASN A 589 -16.63 -11.59 10.27
CA ASN A 589 -17.56 -10.97 9.35
C ASN A 589 -18.98 -11.10 9.93
N ASN A 590 -19.59 -9.97 10.27
CA ASN A 590 -20.93 -9.88 10.85
C ASN A 590 -22.01 -9.54 9.81
N ASN A 591 -21.67 -9.47 8.52
CA ASN A 591 -22.61 -9.17 7.45
C ASN A 591 -22.62 -10.27 6.38
N GLU A 592 -23.79 -10.82 6.06
CA GLU A 592 -23.98 -11.88 5.08
C GLU A 592 -23.49 -11.49 3.68
N ASN A 593 -23.61 -10.20 3.33
CA ASN A 593 -23.22 -9.67 2.04
C ASN A 593 -21.84 -8.99 2.06
N GLY A 594 -21.21 -8.91 3.25
CA GLY A 594 -19.87 -8.36 3.40
C GLY A 594 -18.81 -9.42 3.12
N THR A 595 -17.63 -8.98 2.71
CA THR A 595 -16.47 -9.86 2.52
C THR A 595 -15.33 -9.42 3.43
N LEU A 596 -14.72 -10.37 4.12
CA LEU A 596 -13.56 -10.14 4.97
C LEU A 596 -12.46 -11.11 4.58
N LYS A 597 -11.34 -10.57 4.13
CA LYS A 597 -10.13 -11.32 3.82
C LYS A 597 -9.01 -10.92 4.77
N ALA A 598 -8.33 -11.90 5.34
CA ALA A 598 -7.19 -11.70 6.22
C ALA A 598 -5.96 -12.44 5.71
N ILE A 599 -4.81 -11.77 5.77
CA ILE A 599 -3.50 -12.33 5.44
C ILE A 599 -2.59 -12.10 6.65
N VAL A 600 -2.03 -13.18 7.19
CA VAL A 600 -1.06 -13.14 8.29
C VAL A 600 0.23 -13.79 7.82
N THR A 601 1.30 -12.99 7.72
CA THR A 601 2.59 -13.45 7.20
C THR A 601 3.75 -13.01 8.06
N LYS A 602 4.80 -13.83 8.15
CA LYS A 602 6.03 -13.57 8.92
C LYS A 602 5.77 -13.10 10.35
N THR A 603 4.68 -13.56 10.96
CA THR A 603 4.22 -13.08 12.27
C THR A 603 4.67 -14.06 13.35
N THR A 604 4.99 -13.54 14.53
CA THR A 604 5.43 -14.35 15.67
C THR A 604 4.47 -14.20 16.84
N PHE A 605 3.96 -15.32 17.36
CA PHE A 605 3.16 -15.37 18.58
C PHE A 605 3.97 -16.00 19.71
N ILE A 606 3.97 -15.36 20.88
CA ILE A 606 4.76 -15.77 22.05
C ILE A 606 3.85 -15.76 23.27
N ASP A 607 3.79 -16.87 24.01
CA ASP A 607 3.10 -16.98 25.31
C ASP A 607 1.64 -16.49 25.29
N ARG A 608 0.85 -16.83 24.26
CA ARG A 608 -0.57 -16.44 24.16
C ARG A 608 -1.36 -16.74 25.45
N ILE A 609 -2.36 -15.92 25.74
CA ILE A 609 -3.25 -16.07 26.90
C ILE A 609 -4.66 -16.44 26.45
N GLY A 610 -5.22 -17.49 27.02
CA GLY A 610 -6.57 -17.96 26.71
C GLY A 610 -6.60 -19.13 25.74
N THR A 611 -7.80 -19.48 25.26
CA THR A 611 -8.05 -20.74 24.54
C THR A 611 -8.48 -20.54 23.08
N ASN A 612 -8.55 -19.30 22.56
CA ASN A 612 -9.14 -18.99 21.26
C ASN A 612 -8.16 -19.04 20.06
N GLY A 613 -7.03 -19.73 20.18
CA GLY A 613 -5.98 -19.67 19.16
C GLY A 613 -5.09 -18.42 19.28
N ASP A 614 -4.05 -18.38 18.46
CA ASP A 614 -3.31 -17.15 18.13
C ASP A 614 -4.14 -16.27 17.19
N ILE A 615 -4.84 -16.94 16.27
CA ILE A 615 -5.75 -16.34 15.29
C ILE A 615 -7.15 -16.95 15.50
N LEU A 616 -8.12 -16.09 15.82
CA LEU A 616 -9.53 -16.46 15.94
C LEU A 616 -10.33 -15.99 14.72
N ILE A 617 -10.97 -16.92 14.03
CA ILE A 617 -11.87 -16.69 12.92
C ILE A 617 -13.31 -16.97 13.35
N GLY A 618 -14.17 -15.97 13.19
CA GLY A 618 -15.61 -16.07 13.48
C GLY A 618 -16.01 -15.68 14.91
N ASP A 619 -17.19 -16.14 15.33
CA ASP A 619 -17.78 -15.84 16.63
C ASP A 619 -18.57 -17.04 17.16
N GLY A 620 -18.03 -17.69 18.19
CA GLY A 620 -18.64 -18.87 18.81
C GLY A 620 -19.89 -18.60 19.65
N ARG A 621 -20.19 -17.33 19.95
CA ARG A 621 -21.25 -16.98 20.92
C ARG A 621 -22.64 -17.12 20.32
N ILE A 622 -23.56 -17.64 21.12
CA ILE A 622 -24.97 -17.76 20.73
C ILE A 622 -25.58 -16.41 20.31
N GLY A 623 -26.31 -16.39 19.20
CA GLY A 623 -27.01 -15.21 18.69
C GLY A 623 -26.11 -14.14 18.06
N LYS A 624 -24.81 -14.39 17.87
CA LYS A 624 -23.93 -13.51 17.09
C LYS A 624 -23.96 -13.89 15.62
N ALA A 625 -23.84 -12.89 14.75
CA ALA A 625 -23.63 -13.10 13.33
C ALA A 625 -22.18 -13.51 13.07
N SER A 626 -21.97 -14.54 12.26
CA SER A 626 -20.64 -14.95 11.83
C SER A 626 -20.76 -15.57 10.44
N TYR A 627 -20.27 -14.84 9.45
CA TYR A 627 -20.26 -15.24 8.05
C TYR A 627 -18.82 -15.49 7.61
N ASP A 628 -18.65 -15.87 6.34
CA ASP A 628 -17.34 -16.34 5.88
C ASP A 628 -16.24 -15.28 6.01
N VAL A 629 -15.05 -15.79 6.32
CA VAL A 629 -13.80 -15.04 6.42
C VAL A 629 -12.74 -15.87 5.71
N GLU A 630 -12.16 -15.30 4.65
CA GLU A 630 -11.00 -15.90 3.98
C GLU A 630 -9.74 -15.62 4.79
N LEU A 631 -8.93 -16.65 5.04
CA LEU A 631 -7.68 -16.54 5.78
C LEU A 631 -6.53 -17.19 5.01
N LEU A 632 -5.47 -16.40 4.79
CA LEU A 632 -4.17 -16.88 4.36
C LEU A 632 -3.14 -16.72 5.48
N VAL A 633 -2.53 -17.82 5.92
CA VAL A 633 -1.40 -17.83 6.87
C VAL A 633 -0.17 -18.38 6.17
N GLN A 634 0.94 -17.64 6.22
CA GLN A 634 2.19 -18.06 5.57
C GLN A 634 3.41 -17.64 6.41
N ASN A 635 4.48 -18.43 6.40
CA ASN A 635 5.74 -18.09 7.09
C ASN A 635 5.52 -17.76 8.59
N THR A 636 4.49 -18.38 9.19
CA THR A 636 3.95 -18.02 10.51
C THR A 636 3.55 -19.32 11.20
N GLU A 637 4.12 -19.57 12.38
CA GLU A 637 3.69 -20.66 13.25
C GLU A 637 2.52 -20.14 14.11
N ALA A 638 1.37 -20.81 14.04
CA ALA A 638 0.16 -20.36 14.76
C ALA A 638 -0.86 -21.48 14.97
N GLN A 639 -1.55 -21.42 16.10
CA GLN A 639 -2.82 -22.13 16.27
C GLN A 639 -3.97 -21.25 15.77
N VAL A 640 -4.67 -21.70 14.72
CA VAL A 640 -5.87 -21.04 14.19
C VAL A 640 -7.12 -21.73 14.73
N GLN A 641 -8.08 -20.95 15.23
CA GLN A 641 -9.41 -21.45 15.58
C GLN A 641 -10.50 -20.84 14.72
N PHE A 642 -11.42 -21.68 14.29
CA PHE A 642 -12.63 -21.31 13.57
C PHE A 642 -13.83 -21.61 14.46
N GLN A 643 -14.69 -20.62 14.65
CA GLN A 643 -15.85 -20.75 15.53
C GLN A 643 -17.11 -20.26 14.86
N THR A 644 -18.19 -21.04 14.98
CA THR A 644 -19.53 -20.66 14.55
C THR A 644 -20.49 -20.47 15.75
N PRO A 645 -21.55 -19.66 15.61
CA PRO A 645 -22.44 -19.35 16.72
C PRO A 645 -23.09 -20.60 17.31
N GLY A 646 -22.91 -20.83 18.61
CA GLY A 646 -23.41 -22.01 19.31
C GLY A 646 -22.32 -22.83 20.00
N TYR A 647 -21.04 -22.55 19.69
CA TYR A 647 -19.92 -23.12 20.45
C TYR A 647 -20.00 -22.77 21.94
N TYR A 648 -20.31 -21.51 22.26
CA TYR A 648 -20.51 -21.03 23.62
C TYR A 648 -21.98 -20.81 23.98
N ASN A 649 -22.36 -21.18 25.21
CA ASN A 649 -23.69 -20.87 25.77
C ASN A 649 -23.78 -19.39 26.24
N GLY A 650 -24.95 -18.99 26.75
CA GLY A 650 -25.18 -17.62 27.25
C GLY A 650 -24.38 -17.25 28.51
N GLU A 651 -23.78 -18.22 29.19
CA GLU A 651 -22.94 -18.05 30.39
C GLU A 651 -21.44 -18.00 30.02
N GLY A 652 -21.11 -18.24 28.76
CA GLY A 652 -19.74 -18.27 28.26
C GLY A 652 -19.04 -19.62 28.40
N GLU A 653 -19.77 -20.72 28.57
CA GLU A 653 -19.21 -22.06 28.62
C GLU A 653 -19.19 -22.70 27.23
N ALA A 654 -18.10 -23.39 26.89
CA ALA A 654 -18.02 -24.17 25.65
C ALA A 654 -18.92 -25.41 25.77
N ILE A 655 -19.95 -25.51 24.93
CA ILE A 655 -20.99 -26.55 25.03
C ILE A 655 -21.11 -27.45 23.80
N ASN A 656 -20.58 -27.03 22.64
CA ASN A 656 -20.73 -27.83 21.42
C ASN A 656 -19.45 -27.86 20.55
N PRO A 657 -18.64 -28.92 20.62
CA PRO A 657 -17.40 -29.01 19.86
C PRO A 657 -17.60 -29.04 18.34
N ASP A 658 -18.79 -29.37 17.82
CA ASP A 658 -19.07 -29.38 16.38
C ASP A 658 -19.04 -27.98 15.75
N TYR A 659 -19.06 -26.93 16.58
CA TYR A 659 -19.01 -25.52 16.19
C TYR A 659 -17.61 -24.91 16.36
N LEU A 660 -16.61 -25.76 16.62
CA LEU A 660 -15.19 -25.41 16.72
C LEU A 660 -14.38 -26.28 15.74
N ALA A 661 -13.53 -25.63 14.94
CA ALA A 661 -12.43 -26.29 14.26
C ALA A 661 -11.11 -25.64 14.67
N THR A 662 -10.04 -26.42 14.69
CA THR A 662 -8.69 -25.96 15.05
C THR A 662 -7.70 -26.47 14.02
N ALA A 663 -6.78 -25.61 13.60
CA ALA A 663 -5.66 -25.96 12.74
C ALA A 663 -4.35 -25.48 13.36
N GLU A 664 -3.33 -26.32 13.33
CA GLU A 664 -1.96 -25.93 13.64
C GLU A 664 -1.24 -25.65 12.32
N VAL A 665 -0.66 -24.46 12.20
CA VAL A 665 0.14 -24.07 11.03
C VAL A 665 1.60 -24.05 11.44
N SER A 666 2.43 -24.87 10.79
CA SER A 666 3.87 -24.82 11.01
C SER A 666 4.47 -23.64 10.26
N LYS A 667 5.60 -23.10 10.74
CA LYS A 667 6.25 -21.93 10.13
C LYS A 667 6.48 -22.04 8.61
N ASP A 668 6.84 -23.22 8.11
CA ASP A 668 7.18 -23.44 6.69
C ASP A 668 5.96 -23.84 5.83
N GLU A 669 4.77 -23.91 6.41
CA GLU A 669 3.53 -24.26 5.72
C GLU A 669 2.74 -23.02 5.29
N THR A 670 1.87 -23.20 4.30
CA THR A 670 0.86 -22.22 3.92
C THR A 670 -0.51 -22.80 4.24
N MET A 671 -1.31 -22.07 5.01
CA MET A 671 -2.73 -22.36 5.18
C MET A 671 -3.53 -21.35 4.37
N ASP A 672 -4.36 -21.84 3.46
CA ASP A 672 -5.34 -21.04 2.71
C ASP A 672 -6.70 -21.71 2.92
N SER A 673 -7.57 -21.08 3.71
CA SER A 673 -8.85 -21.67 4.09
C SER A 673 -9.87 -20.59 4.45
N SER A 674 -11.12 -20.99 4.68
CA SER A 674 -12.20 -20.08 5.10
C SER A 674 -13.03 -20.66 6.24
N LEU A 675 -13.81 -19.81 6.92
CA LEU A 675 -14.74 -20.26 7.94
C LEU A 675 -15.77 -21.23 7.36
N SER A 676 -16.31 -20.94 6.17
CA SER A 676 -17.29 -21.81 5.51
C SER A 676 -16.71 -23.18 5.19
N GLU A 677 -15.47 -23.24 4.70
CA GLU A 677 -14.79 -24.50 4.38
C GLU A 677 -14.71 -25.42 5.60
N GLN A 678 -14.30 -24.88 6.75
CA GLN A 678 -14.08 -25.67 7.96
C GLN A 678 -15.35 -26.32 8.52
N PHE A 679 -16.53 -25.74 8.23
CA PHE A 679 -17.82 -26.25 8.69
C PHE A 679 -18.69 -26.85 7.58
N ALA A 680 -18.21 -26.87 6.34
CA ALA A 680 -18.95 -27.39 5.20
C ALA A 680 -19.30 -28.88 5.34
N VAL A 681 -20.50 -29.25 4.91
CA VAL A 681 -20.91 -30.64 4.69
C VAL A 681 -20.59 -31.08 3.26
N ALA A 682 -20.81 -30.19 2.30
CA ALA A 682 -20.62 -30.49 0.89
C ALA A 682 -20.08 -29.27 0.14
N LYS A 683 -19.52 -29.51 -1.05
CA LYS A 683 -19.09 -28.44 -1.97
C LYS A 683 -19.53 -28.68 -3.40
N VAL A 684 -19.65 -27.59 -4.15
CA VAL A 684 -19.90 -27.59 -5.60
C VAL A 684 -18.92 -26.62 -6.25
N GLY A 685 -17.98 -27.14 -7.06
CA GLY A 685 -16.88 -26.32 -7.56
C GLY A 685 -16.03 -25.78 -6.40
N THR A 686 -15.97 -24.45 -6.25
CA THR A 686 -15.28 -23.74 -5.17
C THR A 686 -16.20 -23.31 -4.03
N GLU A 687 -17.52 -23.51 -4.15
CA GLU A 687 -18.51 -23.06 -3.17
C GLU A 687 -18.75 -24.14 -2.10
N PHE A 688 -18.81 -23.71 -0.83
CA PHE A 688 -19.01 -24.57 0.33
C PHE A 688 -20.43 -24.42 0.89
N TYR A 689 -21.02 -25.54 1.31
CA TYR A 689 -22.40 -25.58 1.81
C TYR A 689 -22.48 -26.26 3.19
N PRO A 690 -23.27 -25.72 4.12
CA PRO A 690 -23.42 -26.27 5.47
C PRO A 690 -24.28 -27.55 5.51
N SER A 691 -25.00 -27.89 4.44
CA SER A 691 -25.78 -29.13 4.31
C SER A 691 -25.69 -29.72 2.90
N LEU A 692 -25.92 -31.03 2.78
CA LEU A 692 -25.98 -31.69 1.47
C LEU A 692 -27.22 -31.23 0.68
N ALA A 693 -28.33 -31.00 1.37
CA ALA A 693 -29.56 -30.50 0.76
C ALA A 693 -29.37 -29.13 0.07
N GLU A 694 -28.67 -28.19 0.71
CA GLU A 694 -28.39 -26.87 0.12
C GLU A 694 -27.48 -26.97 -1.11
N ALA A 695 -26.44 -27.81 -1.05
CA ALA A 695 -25.55 -28.06 -2.19
C ALA A 695 -26.32 -28.63 -3.40
N ILE A 696 -27.24 -29.57 -3.16
CA ILE A 696 -28.11 -30.14 -4.20
C ILE A 696 -29.04 -29.08 -4.80
N ALA A 697 -29.61 -28.20 -3.96
CA ALA A 697 -30.50 -27.14 -4.44
C ALA A 697 -29.76 -26.14 -5.36
N ALA A 698 -28.53 -25.80 -5.01
CA ALA A 698 -27.68 -24.87 -5.77
C ALA A 698 -27.07 -25.49 -7.04
N SER A 699 -26.88 -26.81 -7.09
CA SER A 699 -26.23 -27.50 -8.21
C SER A 699 -27.19 -27.84 -9.36
N ASP A 700 -26.73 -27.70 -10.61
CA ASP A 700 -27.34 -28.34 -11.78
C ASP A 700 -26.26 -28.68 -12.82
N SER A 701 -26.31 -29.88 -13.36
CA SER A 701 -25.29 -30.51 -14.21
C SER A 701 -23.86 -30.45 -13.63
N ALA A 702 -23.72 -30.45 -12.30
CA ALA A 702 -22.44 -30.37 -11.60
C ALA A 702 -22.26 -31.50 -10.58
N THR A 703 -21.02 -31.66 -10.10
CA THR A 703 -20.68 -32.62 -9.05
C THR A 703 -20.84 -31.97 -7.67
N VAL A 704 -21.67 -32.58 -6.83
CA VAL A 704 -21.79 -32.29 -5.40
C VAL A 704 -20.87 -33.26 -4.66
N ILE A 705 -19.86 -32.75 -3.99
CA ILE A 705 -18.86 -33.55 -3.27
C ILE A 705 -19.14 -33.47 -1.77
N LEU A 706 -19.29 -34.61 -1.11
CA LEU A 706 -19.44 -34.68 0.34
C LEU A 706 -18.06 -34.51 1.02
N LEU A 707 -18.00 -33.70 2.07
CA LEU A 707 -16.76 -33.35 2.77
C LEU A 707 -16.64 -33.98 4.17
N LYS A 708 -17.78 -34.39 4.74
CA LYS A 708 -17.84 -35.12 6.01
C LYS A 708 -19.08 -36.01 6.05
N ASN A 709 -19.04 -37.02 6.90
CA ASN A 709 -20.20 -37.85 7.19
C ASN A 709 -21.38 -37.00 7.64
N VAL A 710 -22.57 -37.31 7.14
CA VAL A 710 -23.76 -36.51 7.39
C VAL A 710 -24.98 -37.40 7.62
N THR A 711 -25.86 -36.96 8.53
CA THR A 711 -27.19 -37.56 8.73
C THR A 711 -28.27 -36.62 8.17
N GLU A 712 -28.68 -36.86 6.92
CA GLU A 712 -29.65 -36.05 6.19
C GLU A 712 -30.54 -36.94 5.29
N ASN A 713 -31.82 -36.58 5.15
CA ASN A 713 -32.69 -37.16 4.12
C ASN A 713 -32.81 -36.15 2.97
N VAL A 714 -32.18 -36.44 1.83
CA VAL A 714 -32.07 -35.51 0.70
C VAL A 714 -32.92 -35.95 -0.49
N THR A 715 -33.38 -34.96 -1.26
CA THR A 715 -34.18 -35.18 -2.47
C THR A 715 -33.52 -34.52 -3.67
N ILE A 716 -33.34 -35.26 -4.77
CA ILE A 716 -32.94 -34.71 -6.06
C ILE A 716 -34.21 -34.24 -6.79
N PRO A 717 -34.40 -32.94 -7.02
CA PRO A 717 -35.60 -32.43 -7.70
C PRO A 717 -35.68 -32.87 -9.16
N LYS A 718 -36.90 -32.97 -9.69
CA LYS A 718 -37.17 -33.45 -11.06
C LYS A 718 -36.42 -32.73 -12.17
N ALA A 719 -36.16 -31.43 -11.99
CA ALA A 719 -35.48 -30.60 -12.98
C ALA A 719 -33.95 -30.68 -12.91
N LYS A 720 -33.38 -31.36 -11.91
CA LYS A 720 -31.94 -31.36 -11.64
C LYS A 720 -31.26 -32.58 -12.24
N THR A 721 -30.07 -32.35 -12.78
CA THR A 721 -29.11 -33.41 -13.13
C THR A 721 -27.86 -33.21 -12.29
N ILE A 722 -27.45 -34.18 -11.46
CA ILE A 722 -26.23 -34.02 -10.64
C ILE A 722 -25.38 -35.28 -10.61
N THR A 723 -24.10 -35.12 -10.28
CA THR A 723 -23.27 -36.22 -9.76
C THR A 723 -23.12 -36.04 -8.25
N LEU A 724 -23.51 -37.02 -7.45
CA LEU A 724 -23.23 -37.06 -6.01
C LEU A 724 -21.97 -37.90 -5.81
N ASP A 725 -20.89 -37.24 -5.40
CA ASP A 725 -19.63 -37.85 -5.04
C ASP A 725 -19.53 -37.99 -3.53
N LEU A 726 -19.58 -39.23 -3.05
CA LEU A 726 -19.50 -39.55 -1.62
C LEU A 726 -18.12 -39.26 -1.04
N ASN A 727 -17.05 -39.28 -1.86
CA ASN A 727 -15.70 -38.91 -1.45
C ASN A 727 -15.26 -39.55 -0.10
N GLY A 728 -15.52 -40.85 0.06
CA GLY A 728 -15.21 -41.62 1.26
C GLY A 728 -16.16 -41.39 2.45
N CYS A 729 -17.16 -40.54 2.32
CA CYS A 729 -18.07 -40.15 3.40
C CYS A 729 -19.40 -40.93 3.37
N THR A 730 -20.03 -41.04 4.55
CA THR A 730 -21.33 -41.66 4.77
C THR A 730 -22.47 -40.64 4.67
N LEU A 731 -23.46 -40.93 3.83
CA LEU A 731 -24.79 -40.30 3.88
C LEU A 731 -25.76 -41.22 4.63
N SER A 732 -26.10 -40.85 5.86
CA SER A 732 -27.10 -41.56 6.68
C SER A 732 -28.47 -40.87 6.58
N GLY A 733 -29.51 -41.63 6.25
CA GLY A 733 -30.90 -41.17 6.34
C GLY A 733 -31.48 -41.24 7.75
N GLY A 734 -30.69 -41.62 8.76
CA GLY A 734 -31.15 -41.91 10.11
C GLY A 734 -32.26 -42.97 10.13
N THR A 735 -33.25 -42.77 11.01
CA THR A 735 -34.40 -43.68 11.20
C THR A 735 -35.75 -43.01 10.94
N ILE A 736 -35.79 -41.88 10.21
CA ILE A 736 -37.04 -41.14 10.00
C ILE A 736 -38.03 -42.00 9.21
N ALA A 737 -39.23 -42.18 9.74
CA ALA A 737 -40.27 -43.00 9.15
C ALA A 737 -40.72 -42.45 7.79
N GLY A 738 -40.85 -43.33 6.78
CA GLY A 738 -41.36 -42.96 5.46
C GLY A 738 -40.43 -42.09 4.60
N ARG A 739 -39.16 -41.92 4.98
CA ARG A 739 -38.20 -41.10 4.22
C ARG A 739 -36.99 -41.94 3.82
N ALA A 740 -36.53 -41.82 2.58
CA ALA A 740 -35.27 -42.44 2.17
C ALA A 740 -34.07 -41.58 2.62
N ALA A 741 -32.86 -42.15 2.65
CA ALA A 741 -31.65 -41.34 2.75
C ALA A 741 -31.52 -40.46 1.49
N LEU A 742 -31.78 -41.06 0.32
CA LEU A 742 -31.81 -40.39 -0.97
C LEU A 742 -33.09 -40.69 -1.74
N THR A 743 -33.88 -39.67 -2.03
CA THR A 743 -35.01 -39.74 -2.97
C THR A 743 -34.64 -39.04 -4.27
N ASN A 744 -34.75 -39.71 -5.42
CA ASN A 744 -34.45 -39.12 -6.71
C ASN A 744 -35.70 -38.93 -7.57
N HIS A 745 -35.99 -37.70 -7.99
CA HIS A 745 -36.98 -37.42 -9.04
C HIS A 745 -36.37 -36.93 -10.35
N GLY A 746 -35.07 -36.59 -10.35
CA GLY A 746 -34.34 -36.04 -11.49
C GLY A 746 -33.39 -37.07 -12.11
N THR A 747 -32.19 -36.61 -12.47
CA THR A 747 -31.10 -37.48 -12.95
C THR A 747 -29.92 -37.41 -11.97
N VAL A 748 -29.49 -38.54 -11.43
CA VAL A 748 -28.35 -38.59 -10.49
C VAL A 748 -27.36 -39.68 -10.86
N VAL A 749 -26.08 -39.33 -10.84
CA VAL A 749 -24.97 -40.29 -10.85
C VAL A 749 -24.40 -40.35 -9.43
N ILE A 750 -24.32 -41.54 -8.85
CA ILE A 750 -23.69 -41.78 -7.54
C ILE A 750 -22.33 -42.39 -7.78
N ARG A 751 -21.30 -41.78 -7.18
CA ARG A 751 -19.95 -42.30 -7.16
C ARG A 751 -19.27 -42.03 -5.83
N ASP A 752 -18.17 -42.71 -5.61
CA ASP A 752 -17.25 -42.55 -4.51
C ASP A 752 -15.84 -42.40 -5.08
N SER A 753 -15.34 -41.16 -5.07
CA SER A 753 -13.93 -40.87 -5.42
C SER A 753 -12.95 -41.18 -4.29
N GLY A 754 -13.44 -41.38 -3.07
CA GLY A 754 -12.66 -41.74 -1.90
C GLY A 754 -12.66 -43.25 -1.64
N SER A 755 -12.36 -43.63 -0.41
CA SER A 755 -12.46 -45.01 0.05
C SER A 755 -13.54 -45.13 1.12
N GLY A 756 -14.57 -45.94 0.85
CA GLY A 756 -15.57 -46.32 1.85
C GLY A 756 -16.81 -45.43 1.89
N GLY A 757 -17.04 -44.60 0.87
CA GLY A 757 -18.25 -43.82 0.74
C GLY A 757 -19.49 -44.72 0.68
N GLU A 758 -20.50 -44.39 1.47
CA GLU A 758 -21.65 -45.25 1.69
C GLU A 758 -22.96 -44.46 1.89
N ILE A 759 -24.07 -45.00 1.40
CA ILE A 759 -25.41 -44.49 1.65
C ILE A 759 -26.14 -45.51 2.51
N ILE A 760 -26.56 -45.06 3.69
CA ILE A 760 -27.17 -45.93 4.70
C ILE A 760 -28.47 -45.36 5.26
N ARG A 761 -29.22 -46.24 5.91
CA ARG A 761 -30.13 -45.86 6.99
C ARG A 761 -29.71 -46.62 8.26
N GLU A 762 -30.12 -46.12 9.41
CA GLU A 762 -29.74 -46.66 10.72
C GLU A 762 -30.80 -47.63 11.27
N ASP A 763 -31.62 -48.21 10.39
CA ASP A 763 -32.63 -49.20 10.77
C ASP A 763 -31.90 -50.51 11.09
N ASN A 764 -31.86 -50.92 12.36
CA ASN A 764 -31.11 -52.10 12.82
C ASN A 764 -32.03 -53.14 13.46
N GLY A 765 -32.55 -54.06 12.63
CA GLY A 765 -33.47 -55.13 13.03
C GLY A 765 -34.91 -54.67 13.27
N THR A 766 -35.25 -53.44 12.88
CA THR A 766 -36.57 -52.83 13.09
C THR A 766 -37.28 -52.54 11.76
N SER A 767 -38.54 -52.10 11.83
CA SER A 767 -39.22 -51.55 10.66
C SER A 767 -38.45 -50.36 10.11
N GLY A 768 -38.22 -50.35 8.80
CA GLY A 768 -37.48 -49.28 8.12
C GLY A 768 -38.20 -48.75 6.89
N TYR A 769 -37.49 -47.94 6.12
CA TYR A 769 -37.91 -47.48 4.80
C TYR A 769 -36.79 -47.74 3.78
N TYR A 770 -37.05 -47.46 2.50
CA TYR A 770 -36.03 -47.57 1.47
C TYR A 770 -34.81 -46.73 1.83
N THR A 771 -33.60 -47.23 1.60
CA THR A 771 -32.38 -46.41 1.71
C THR A 771 -32.29 -45.45 0.55
N ILE A 772 -32.60 -45.94 -0.64
CA ILE A 772 -32.72 -45.16 -1.86
C ILE A 772 -34.11 -45.38 -2.48
N ASP A 773 -34.81 -44.29 -2.78
CA ASP A 773 -36.07 -44.29 -3.52
C ASP A 773 -35.88 -43.56 -4.86
N ASN A 774 -35.68 -44.31 -5.94
CA ASN A 774 -35.48 -43.78 -7.28
C ASN A 774 -36.80 -43.71 -8.05
N GLN A 775 -37.22 -42.49 -8.37
CA GLN A 775 -38.40 -42.15 -9.18
C GLN A 775 -38.01 -41.41 -10.48
N GLY A 776 -36.72 -41.35 -10.81
CA GLY A 776 -36.17 -40.71 -12.01
C GLY A 776 -35.10 -41.59 -12.68
N THR A 777 -34.01 -40.98 -13.14
CA THR A 777 -32.86 -41.72 -13.70
C THR A 777 -31.72 -41.72 -12.70
N MET A 778 -31.23 -42.91 -12.34
CA MET A 778 -30.10 -43.08 -11.43
C MET A 778 -29.04 -43.98 -12.04
N THR A 779 -27.79 -43.60 -11.90
CA THR A 779 -26.64 -44.45 -12.22
C THR A 779 -25.76 -44.58 -10.98
N ILE A 780 -25.43 -45.80 -10.57
CA ILE A 780 -24.48 -46.09 -9.49
C ILE A 780 -23.19 -46.58 -10.14
N GLU A 781 -22.13 -45.77 -10.10
CA GLU A 781 -20.82 -46.10 -10.64
C GLU A 781 -20.03 -46.98 -9.67
N ASN A 782 -20.00 -46.60 -8.40
CA ASN A 782 -19.36 -47.30 -7.28
C ASN A 782 -19.88 -46.76 -5.93
N GLY A 783 -19.19 -47.07 -4.83
CA GLY A 783 -19.64 -46.79 -3.46
C GLY A 783 -20.45 -47.94 -2.86
N LYS A 784 -20.94 -47.75 -1.64
CA LYS A 784 -21.72 -48.77 -0.92
C LYS A 784 -23.14 -48.30 -0.65
N VAL A 785 -24.08 -49.23 -0.70
CA VAL A 785 -25.44 -49.02 -0.20
C VAL A 785 -25.74 -50.13 0.77
N TYR A 786 -26.11 -49.77 2.00
CA TYR A 786 -26.32 -50.75 3.06
C TYR A 786 -27.42 -50.31 4.04
N ASN A 787 -28.24 -51.28 4.45
CA ASN A 787 -29.20 -51.12 5.54
C ASN A 787 -29.50 -52.48 6.15
N ARG A 788 -29.94 -52.48 7.41
CA ARG A 788 -30.21 -53.70 8.18
C ARG A 788 -31.61 -53.69 8.78
N THR A 789 -32.63 -53.48 7.94
CA THR A 789 -34.02 -53.57 8.40
C THR A 789 -34.35 -54.97 8.95
N GLY A 790 -35.39 -55.07 9.78
CA GLY A 790 -35.87 -56.36 10.29
C GLY A 790 -36.31 -57.29 9.15
N PRO A 791 -36.41 -58.62 9.37
CA PRO A 791 -36.98 -59.51 8.36
C PRO A 791 -38.49 -59.25 8.17
N MET A 792 -39.11 -59.89 7.18
CA MET A 792 -40.58 -59.87 7.02
C MET A 792 -41.31 -60.15 8.35
N PRO A 793 -42.41 -59.43 8.66
CA PRO A 793 -43.09 -58.40 7.86
C PRO A 793 -42.55 -56.96 8.02
N GLN A 794 -41.43 -56.78 8.72
CA GLN A 794 -40.89 -55.47 9.11
C GLN A 794 -39.82 -54.94 8.14
N GLY A 795 -39.33 -55.77 7.21
CA GLY A 795 -38.29 -55.39 6.26
C GLY A 795 -38.73 -54.36 5.23
N SER A 796 -37.76 -53.57 4.76
CA SER A 796 -37.92 -52.65 3.64
C SER A 796 -36.82 -52.88 2.62
N SER A 797 -37.14 -52.75 1.33
CA SER A 797 -36.15 -52.96 0.27
C SER A 797 -35.04 -51.92 0.39
N LEU A 798 -33.79 -52.29 0.10
CA LEU A 798 -32.69 -51.34 0.20
C LEU A 798 -32.84 -50.21 -0.85
N ILE A 799 -32.98 -50.61 -2.12
CA ILE A 799 -33.22 -49.71 -3.24
C ILE A 799 -34.56 -50.05 -3.85
N ARG A 800 -35.43 -49.04 -3.97
CA ARG A 800 -36.64 -49.11 -4.79
C ARG A 800 -36.45 -48.29 -6.06
N ASN A 801 -36.66 -48.93 -7.21
CA ASN A 801 -36.73 -48.26 -8.49
C ASN A 801 -38.17 -48.27 -9.00
N ALA A 802 -38.73 -47.09 -9.28
CA ALA A 802 -40.08 -46.88 -9.80
C ALA A 802 -41.24 -47.25 -8.82
N GLY A 803 -42.45 -47.40 -9.37
CA GLY A 803 -43.66 -47.85 -8.67
C GLY A 803 -44.94 -47.24 -9.23
N ASN A 804 -44.97 -45.94 -9.51
CA ASN A 804 -46.15 -45.29 -10.10
C ASN A 804 -45.86 -44.65 -11.48
N GLN A 805 -44.59 -44.57 -11.87
CA GLN A 805 -44.11 -43.98 -13.11
C GLN A 805 -42.80 -44.63 -13.51
N GLU A 806 -42.40 -44.48 -14.78
CA GLU A 806 -41.14 -44.99 -15.28
C GLU A 806 -39.94 -44.37 -14.54
N ALA A 807 -39.00 -45.22 -14.12
CA ALA A 807 -37.71 -44.82 -13.54
C ALA A 807 -36.62 -45.79 -13.99
N ILE A 808 -35.42 -45.26 -14.22
CA ILE A 808 -34.26 -46.01 -14.73
C ILE A 808 -33.22 -46.11 -13.62
N LEU A 809 -32.77 -47.33 -13.33
CA LEU A 809 -31.65 -47.59 -12.43
C LEU A 809 -30.56 -48.35 -13.19
N ASN A 810 -29.40 -47.72 -13.35
CA ASN A 810 -28.20 -48.32 -13.93
C ASN A 810 -27.19 -48.61 -12.82
N ILE A 811 -26.73 -49.86 -12.70
CA ILE A 811 -25.69 -50.27 -11.76
C ILE A 811 -24.46 -50.65 -12.58
N LEU A 812 -23.43 -49.80 -12.55
CA LEU A 812 -22.16 -50.05 -13.22
C LEU A 812 -21.13 -50.68 -12.27
N GLY A 813 -21.29 -50.46 -10.96
CA GLY A 813 -20.36 -50.95 -9.94
C GLY A 813 -20.88 -50.74 -8.51
N GLY A 814 -19.99 -50.92 -7.52
CA GLY A 814 -20.29 -50.72 -6.10
C GLY A 814 -20.67 -51.99 -5.33
N GLU A 815 -20.90 -51.84 -4.03
CA GLU A 815 -21.35 -52.90 -3.11
C GLU A 815 -22.76 -52.58 -2.62
N ILE A 816 -23.75 -53.36 -3.03
CA ILE A 816 -25.15 -53.19 -2.65
C ILE A 816 -25.51 -54.38 -1.77
N ARG A 817 -25.70 -54.14 -0.47
CA ARG A 817 -25.91 -55.21 0.49
C ARG A 817 -27.12 -54.95 1.37
N HIS A 818 -28.00 -55.94 1.45
CA HIS A 818 -29.09 -55.96 2.43
C HIS A 818 -29.08 -57.30 3.18
N ASP A 819 -29.22 -57.28 4.50
CA ASP A 819 -29.30 -58.49 5.30
C ASP A 819 -30.77 -58.76 5.68
N GLY A 820 -31.37 -59.86 5.22
CA GLY A 820 -32.70 -60.34 5.64
C GLY A 820 -33.91 -59.90 4.80
N PHE A 821 -33.71 -59.20 3.67
CA PHE A 821 -34.79 -58.73 2.80
C PHE A 821 -34.31 -58.48 1.36
N ILE A 822 -34.97 -57.57 0.63
CA ILE A 822 -34.72 -57.29 -0.79
C ILE A 822 -33.61 -56.23 -0.95
N ALA A 823 -32.53 -56.55 -1.67
CA ALA A 823 -31.49 -55.55 -1.99
C ALA A 823 -31.94 -54.60 -3.10
N ILE A 824 -32.40 -55.10 -4.25
CA ILE A 824 -32.95 -54.23 -5.31
C ILE A 824 -34.36 -54.65 -5.64
N LYS A 825 -35.33 -53.75 -5.40
CA LYS A 825 -36.70 -53.87 -5.86
C LYS A 825 -36.89 -53.00 -7.10
N ASN A 826 -36.88 -53.61 -8.28
CA ASN A 826 -37.33 -52.97 -9.50
C ASN A 826 -38.85 -53.10 -9.57
N ASP A 827 -39.53 -52.06 -9.11
CA ASP A 827 -40.97 -52.00 -8.95
C ASP A 827 -41.67 -51.75 -10.29
N ASP A 828 -42.99 -51.54 -10.24
CA ASP A 828 -43.79 -51.26 -11.42
C ASP A 828 -43.22 -50.11 -12.26
N TYR A 829 -43.20 -50.31 -13.58
CA TYR A 829 -42.61 -49.40 -14.58
C TYR A 829 -41.09 -49.20 -14.50
N GLY A 830 -40.40 -49.88 -13.58
CA GLY A 830 -38.95 -49.77 -13.44
C GLY A 830 -38.18 -50.39 -14.60
N ILE A 831 -37.09 -49.74 -15.00
CA ILE A 831 -36.08 -50.26 -15.92
C ILE A 831 -34.77 -50.39 -15.14
N LEU A 832 -34.35 -51.63 -14.89
CA LEU A 832 -33.12 -51.94 -14.18
C LEU A 832 -32.06 -52.47 -15.16
N ASN A 833 -30.88 -51.85 -15.16
CA ASN A 833 -29.73 -52.30 -15.93
C ASN A 833 -28.55 -52.56 -14.97
N ILE A 834 -28.03 -53.78 -14.91
CA ILE A 834 -26.88 -54.15 -14.09
C ILE A 834 -25.74 -54.57 -15.01
N ALA A 835 -24.70 -53.75 -15.10
CA ALA A 835 -23.50 -54.00 -15.88
C ALA A 835 -22.29 -54.38 -15.01
N GLY A 836 -22.38 -54.20 -13.69
CA GLY A 836 -21.29 -54.53 -12.76
C GLY A 836 -21.71 -54.43 -11.30
N GLY A 837 -20.72 -54.46 -10.40
CA GLY A 837 -20.90 -54.36 -8.95
C GLY A 837 -21.10 -55.71 -8.25
N THR A 838 -21.21 -55.66 -6.92
CA THR A 838 -21.52 -56.81 -6.06
C THR A 838 -22.84 -56.56 -5.35
N ILE A 839 -23.86 -57.38 -5.63
CA ILE A 839 -25.19 -57.27 -5.02
C ILE A 839 -25.39 -58.49 -4.15
N THR A 840 -25.55 -58.29 -2.85
CA THR A 840 -25.65 -59.39 -1.89
C THR A 840 -26.89 -59.25 -1.01
N THR A 841 -27.61 -60.36 -0.86
CA THR A 841 -28.56 -60.53 0.23
C THR A 841 -28.40 -61.89 0.90
N SER A 842 -28.90 -62.01 2.12
CA SER A 842 -28.93 -63.27 2.87
C SER A 842 -30.10 -63.27 3.85
N GLY A 843 -30.32 -64.37 4.57
CA GLY A 843 -31.31 -64.42 5.66
C GLY A 843 -32.70 -64.91 5.24
N ASP A 844 -32.77 -65.87 4.30
CA ASP A 844 -34.00 -66.61 4.02
C ASP A 844 -34.61 -67.20 5.31
N THR A 845 -35.93 -67.17 5.39
CA THR A 845 -36.71 -67.80 6.47
C THR A 845 -37.71 -68.79 5.87
N ALA A 846 -38.35 -69.62 6.72
CA ALA A 846 -39.37 -70.56 6.24
C ALA A 846 -40.55 -69.89 5.51
N THR A 847 -40.77 -68.60 5.72
CA THR A 847 -41.92 -67.84 5.16
C THR A 847 -41.51 -66.68 4.25
N HIS A 848 -40.22 -66.44 4.05
CA HIS A 848 -39.73 -65.34 3.22
C HIS A 848 -38.40 -65.67 2.55
N THR A 849 -38.34 -65.39 1.25
CA THR A 849 -37.13 -65.48 0.44
C THR A 849 -36.55 -64.08 0.24
N ALA A 850 -35.36 -63.86 0.78
CA ALA A 850 -34.57 -62.66 0.53
C ALA A 850 -34.06 -62.69 -0.91
N SER A 851 -34.14 -61.56 -1.61
CA SER A 851 -33.75 -61.45 -3.01
C SER A 851 -32.71 -60.36 -3.24
N ALA A 852 -31.70 -60.69 -4.02
CA ALA A 852 -30.69 -59.73 -4.45
C ALA A 852 -31.32 -58.78 -5.49
N VAL A 853 -32.12 -59.36 -6.40
CA VAL A 853 -32.90 -58.61 -7.37
C VAL A 853 -34.34 -59.14 -7.36
N GLN A 854 -35.30 -58.27 -7.13
CA GLN A 854 -36.73 -58.55 -7.33
C GLN A 854 -37.29 -57.61 -8.38
N ASN A 855 -37.65 -58.19 -9.53
CA ASN A 855 -38.09 -57.47 -10.71
C ASN A 855 -39.59 -57.71 -10.97
N TRP A 856 -40.35 -56.62 -10.95
CA TRP A 856 -41.77 -56.54 -11.30
C TRP A 856 -42.01 -55.90 -12.68
N SER A 857 -40.95 -55.49 -13.39
CA SER A 857 -40.99 -54.80 -14.68
C SER A 857 -39.83 -55.29 -15.58
N LYS A 858 -38.93 -54.43 -16.06
CA LYS A 858 -37.85 -54.79 -16.99
C LYS A 858 -36.49 -54.77 -16.30
N ALA A 859 -35.73 -55.86 -16.40
CA ALA A 859 -34.36 -55.95 -15.91
C ALA A 859 -33.42 -56.55 -16.96
N THR A 860 -32.26 -55.93 -17.14
CA THR A 860 -31.17 -56.46 -17.97
C THR A 860 -29.91 -56.58 -17.12
N ILE A 861 -29.27 -57.74 -17.11
CA ILE A 861 -28.05 -58.03 -16.34
C ILE A 861 -26.97 -58.49 -17.32
N THR A 862 -25.93 -57.66 -17.50
CA THR A 862 -24.82 -57.90 -18.42
C THR A 862 -23.47 -58.01 -17.72
N GLY A 863 -23.40 -57.77 -16.40
CA GLY A 863 -22.20 -58.03 -15.60
C GLY A 863 -22.47 -57.94 -14.09
N GLY A 864 -21.44 -58.24 -13.29
CA GLY A 864 -21.48 -58.14 -11.83
C GLY A 864 -21.57 -59.48 -11.11
N THR A 865 -21.40 -59.45 -9.78
CA THR A 865 -21.52 -60.60 -8.88
C THR A 865 -22.79 -60.46 -8.03
N ILE A 866 -23.73 -61.39 -8.17
CA ILE A 866 -25.02 -61.35 -7.50
C ILE A 866 -25.17 -62.57 -6.61
N ASN A 867 -25.20 -62.33 -5.29
CA ASN A 867 -25.32 -63.36 -4.27
C ASN A 867 -26.70 -63.24 -3.61
N GLY A 868 -27.62 -64.10 -4.02
CA GLY A 868 -28.99 -64.16 -3.53
C GLY A 868 -30.00 -64.43 -4.64
N THR A 869 -31.28 -64.50 -4.28
CA THR A 869 -32.34 -64.86 -5.21
C THR A 869 -32.53 -63.80 -6.31
N ILE A 870 -32.65 -64.25 -7.56
CA ILE A 870 -33.21 -63.46 -8.67
C ILE A 870 -34.68 -63.81 -8.80
N TRP A 871 -35.54 -62.82 -8.55
CA TRP A 871 -36.99 -62.98 -8.60
C TRP A 871 -37.57 -62.16 -9.75
N THR A 872 -38.30 -62.81 -10.65
CA THR A 872 -39.06 -62.16 -11.72
C THR A 872 -40.53 -62.51 -11.58
N GLY A 873 -41.38 -61.51 -11.38
CA GLY A 873 -42.80 -61.77 -11.17
C GLY A 873 -43.73 -60.73 -11.76
N THR A 874 -44.97 -61.13 -11.98
CA THR A 874 -46.06 -60.24 -12.39
C THR A 874 -47.19 -60.40 -11.39
N TRP A 875 -47.58 -59.28 -10.77
CA TRP A 875 -48.56 -59.27 -9.67
C TRP A 875 -49.88 -58.58 -10.01
N SER A 876 -49.99 -57.99 -11.21
CA SER A 876 -51.17 -57.27 -11.65
C SER A 876 -51.44 -57.51 -13.12
N ASP A 877 -52.71 -57.70 -13.46
CA ASP A 877 -53.17 -57.93 -14.83
C ASP A 877 -53.13 -56.64 -15.68
N ASN A 878 -53.01 -55.48 -15.02
CA ASN A 878 -53.03 -54.17 -15.67
C ASN A 878 -51.63 -53.62 -15.96
N LEU A 879 -50.57 -54.33 -15.56
CA LEU A 879 -49.19 -53.95 -15.80
C LEU A 879 -48.57 -54.81 -16.91
N PRO A 880 -47.55 -54.30 -17.64
CA PRO A 880 -46.81 -55.11 -18.60
C PRO A 880 -46.20 -56.37 -17.96
N ALA A 881 -46.01 -57.42 -18.75
CA ALA A 881 -45.21 -58.58 -18.36
C ALA A 881 -43.84 -58.14 -17.86
N SER A 882 -43.42 -58.69 -16.72
CA SER A 882 -42.04 -58.50 -16.28
C SER A 882 -41.11 -59.39 -17.10
N SER A 883 -39.92 -58.88 -17.36
CA SER A 883 -38.89 -59.57 -18.13
C SER A 883 -37.53 -59.32 -17.52
N THR A 884 -36.78 -60.39 -17.30
CA THR A 884 -35.38 -60.35 -16.86
C THR A 884 -34.51 -61.04 -17.90
N VAL A 885 -33.56 -60.31 -18.47
CA VAL A 885 -32.58 -60.85 -19.43
C VAL A 885 -31.20 -60.83 -18.77
N ILE A 886 -30.53 -61.99 -18.75
CA ILE A 886 -29.17 -62.15 -18.25
C ILE A 886 -28.28 -62.54 -19.43
N ASP A 887 -27.41 -61.64 -19.84
CA ASP A 887 -26.60 -61.77 -21.04
C ASP A 887 -25.24 -61.07 -20.88
N GLY A 888 -24.31 -61.74 -20.21
CA GLY A 888 -22.94 -61.27 -20.13
C GLY A 888 -21.97 -62.29 -19.58
N GLU A 889 -20.81 -62.42 -20.22
CA GLU A 889 -19.76 -63.38 -19.83
C GLU A 889 -19.22 -63.14 -18.41
N ASN A 890 -19.27 -61.89 -17.93
CA ASN A 890 -18.80 -61.48 -16.62
C ASN A 890 -19.91 -61.46 -15.54
N VAL A 891 -21.09 -62.01 -15.83
CA VAL A 891 -22.15 -62.18 -14.82
C VAL A 891 -21.82 -63.41 -13.98
N THR A 892 -21.87 -63.25 -12.65
CA THR A 892 -21.83 -64.38 -11.70
C THR A 892 -23.05 -64.31 -10.79
N ILE A 893 -23.87 -65.36 -10.78
CA ILE A 893 -25.06 -65.46 -9.92
C ILE A 893 -24.92 -66.69 -9.02
N THR A 894 -25.02 -66.49 -7.70
CA THR A 894 -25.13 -67.55 -6.70
C THR A 894 -26.44 -67.38 -5.95
N GLY A 895 -27.38 -68.32 -6.06
CA GLY A 895 -28.67 -68.18 -5.39
C GLY A 895 -29.79 -69.05 -5.95
N GLN A 896 -31.02 -68.55 -5.88
CA GLN A 896 -32.22 -69.20 -6.43
C GLN A 896 -32.75 -68.40 -7.61
N ILE A 897 -33.38 -69.09 -8.57
CA ILE A 897 -34.20 -68.45 -9.61
C ILE A 897 -35.66 -68.62 -9.23
N VAL A 898 -36.39 -67.51 -9.07
CA VAL A 898 -37.83 -67.52 -8.81
C VAL A 898 -38.55 -66.83 -9.96
N VAL A 899 -39.49 -67.53 -10.59
CA VAL A 899 -40.33 -66.96 -11.65
C VAL A 899 -41.78 -67.29 -11.34
N ARG A 900 -42.57 -66.26 -11.02
CA ARG A 900 -43.93 -66.44 -10.50
C ARG A 900 -44.91 -65.41 -11.00
N LYS A 901 -46.10 -65.91 -11.32
CA LYS A 901 -47.28 -65.09 -11.60
C LYS A 901 -48.15 -65.10 -10.35
N GLU A 902 -48.35 -63.94 -9.74
CA GLU A 902 -49.06 -63.82 -8.45
C GLU A 902 -50.58 -63.65 -8.63
N THR A 903 -51.05 -63.42 -9.86
CA THR A 903 -52.48 -63.32 -10.21
C THR A 903 -52.96 -64.48 -11.06
N SER A 904 -54.26 -64.78 -11.00
CA SER A 904 -54.90 -65.80 -11.84
C SER A 904 -55.09 -65.36 -13.30
N GLY A 905 -55.10 -64.05 -13.59
CA GLY A 905 -55.11 -63.43 -14.93
C GLY A 905 -53.79 -62.69 -15.23
N GLY A 906 -53.65 -61.98 -16.35
CA GLY A 906 -52.43 -61.16 -16.63
C GLY A 906 -51.35 -61.81 -17.51
N GLN A 907 -50.36 -61.01 -17.92
CA GLN A 907 -49.26 -61.44 -18.81
C GLN A 907 -48.22 -62.29 -18.06
N LYS A 908 -47.53 -63.18 -18.78
CA LYS A 908 -46.55 -64.09 -18.18
C LYS A 908 -45.24 -63.34 -17.87
N PRO A 909 -44.65 -63.49 -16.67
CA PRO A 909 -43.28 -63.06 -16.44
C PRO A 909 -42.32 -63.95 -17.22
N SER A 910 -41.21 -63.36 -17.68
CA SER A 910 -40.19 -64.06 -18.46
C SER A 910 -38.79 -63.89 -17.86
N ILE A 911 -37.99 -64.95 -17.86
CA ILE A 911 -36.55 -64.85 -17.61
C ILE A 911 -35.77 -65.57 -18.72
N GLU A 912 -34.72 -64.91 -19.23
CA GLU A 912 -33.83 -65.46 -20.26
C GLU A 912 -32.38 -65.43 -19.77
N LEU A 913 -31.72 -66.59 -19.72
CA LEU A 913 -30.30 -66.75 -19.38
C LEU A 913 -29.53 -67.13 -20.64
N LYS A 914 -28.71 -66.19 -21.15
CA LYS A 914 -27.93 -66.35 -22.39
C LYS A 914 -26.47 -66.63 -22.14
N ASN A 915 -25.86 -65.90 -21.20
CA ASN A 915 -24.43 -65.94 -20.91
C ASN A 915 -24.19 -65.61 -19.43
N GLY A 916 -23.13 -66.17 -18.85
CA GLY A 916 -22.73 -65.96 -17.46
C GLY A 916 -22.34 -67.24 -16.73
N ASN A 917 -22.02 -67.11 -15.44
CA ASN A 917 -21.69 -68.19 -14.51
C ASN A 917 -22.76 -68.29 -13.43
N PHE A 918 -23.37 -69.46 -13.28
CA PHE A 918 -24.58 -69.67 -12.50
C PHE A 918 -24.41 -70.81 -11.48
N ASP A 919 -24.38 -70.47 -10.21
CA ASP A 919 -24.52 -71.41 -9.09
C ASP A 919 -25.95 -71.37 -8.55
N ILE A 920 -26.85 -72.11 -9.22
CA ILE A 920 -28.28 -72.08 -8.91
C ILE A 920 -28.64 -73.22 -7.96
N SER A 921 -28.90 -72.86 -6.72
CA SER A 921 -29.28 -73.76 -5.64
C SER A 921 -30.72 -74.30 -5.75
N ALA A 922 -31.64 -73.53 -6.36
CA ALA A 922 -33.03 -73.95 -6.57
C ALA A 922 -33.70 -73.17 -7.71
N TRP A 923 -34.59 -73.86 -8.44
CA TRP A 923 -35.50 -73.28 -9.43
C TRP A 923 -36.93 -73.32 -8.87
N ASN A 924 -37.47 -72.15 -8.55
CA ASN A 924 -38.81 -71.95 -7.99
C ASN A 924 -39.71 -71.30 -9.05
N VAL A 925 -40.07 -72.09 -10.06
CA VAL A 925 -40.78 -71.65 -11.26
C VAL A 925 -42.22 -72.13 -11.20
N ALA A 926 -43.19 -71.23 -11.39
CA ALA A 926 -44.61 -71.61 -11.52
C ALA A 926 -44.84 -72.45 -12.79
N SER A 927 -45.96 -73.17 -12.90
CA SER A 927 -46.23 -74.05 -14.06
C SER A 927 -46.06 -73.34 -15.41
N GLY A 928 -45.45 -73.99 -16.41
CA GLY A 928 -45.05 -73.37 -17.70
C GLY A 928 -46.16 -72.70 -18.54
N GLU A 929 -47.44 -72.93 -18.25
CA GLU A 929 -48.52 -72.12 -18.85
C GLU A 929 -48.58 -70.68 -18.29
N ASN A 930 -47.94 -70.40 -17.15
CA ASN A 930 -48.04 -69.13 -16.42
C ASN A 930 -46.77 -68.28 -16.46
N VAL A 931 -45.65 -68.83 -16.91
CA VAL A 931 -44.33 -68.17 -16.93
C VAL A 931 -43.52 -68.66 -18.13
N ASP A 932 -42.55 -67.87 -18.59
CA ASP A 932 -41.61 -68.28 -19.64
C ASP A 932 -40.18 -68.26 -19.07
N VAL A 933 -39.48 -69.40 -19.14
CA VAL A 933 -38.08 -69.55 -18.68
C VAL A 933 -37.28 -70.13 -19.82
N THR A 934 -36.24 -69.41 -20.24
CA THR A 934 -35.39 -69.81 -21.36
C THR A 934 -33.91 -69.73 -20.98
N VAL A 935 -33.19 -70.82 -21.16
CA VAL A 935 -31.74 -70.91 -21.05
C VAL A 935 -31.19 -71.19 -22.44
N SER A 936 -30.52 -70.19 -23.02
CA SER A 936 -29.91 -70.26 -24.34
C SER A 936 -28.37 -70.27 -24.28
N GLY A 937 -27.78 -70.18 -23.09
CA GLY A 937 -26.35 -70.45 -22.88
C GLY A 937 -25.85 -70.14 -21.46
N GLY A 938 -24.53 -70.27 -21.28
CA GLY A 938 -23.83 -70.01 -20.01
C GLY A 938 -23.32 -71.25 -19.30
N SER A 939 -22.67 -71.05 -18.15
CA SER A 939 -22.01 -72.10 -17.35
C SER A 939 -22.71 -72.29 -16.01
N PHE A 940 -23.04 -73.53 -15.64
CA PHE A 940 -23.84 -73.88 -14.46
C PHE A 940 -23.13 -74.90 -13.56
N THR A 941 -23.26 -74.78 -12.24
CA THR A 941 -22.72 -75.76 -11.27
C THR A 941 -23.56 -77.04 -11.20
N ALA A 942 -24.78 -77.03 -11.75
CA ALA A 942 -25.73 -78.14 -11.80
C ALA A 942 -26.42 -78.19 -13.18
N PRO A 943 -26.88 -79.36 -13.64
CA PRO A 943 -27.56 -79.48 -14.93
C PRO A 943 -28.88 -78.69 -14.93
N VAL A 944 -29.18 -78.04 -16.05
CA VAL A 944 -30.44 -77.31 -16.27
C VAL A 944 -31.52 -78.27 -16.73
N ALA A 945 -32.74 -78.13 -16.20
CA ALA A 945 -33.87 -78.98 -16.58
C ALA A 945 -34.24 -78.78 -18.07
N PRO A 946 -34.47 -79.85 -18.86
CA PRO A 946 -34.68 -79.75 -20.30
C PRO A 946 -35.81 -78.80 -20.72
N GLU A 947 -36.85 -78.66 -19.90
CA GLU A 947 -37.98 -77.76 -20.13
C GLU A 947 -37.63 -76.27 -20.11
N TYR A 948 -36.45 -75.89 -19.61
CA TYR A 948 -35.96 -74.51 -19.62
C TYR A 948 -34.99 -74.25 -20.77
N LEU A 949 -34.52 -75.27 -21.48
CA LEU A 949 -33.55 -75.08 -22.56
C LEU A 949 -34.23 -74.53 -23.82
N ALA A 950 -33.57 -73.58 -24.49
CA ALA A 950 -34.08 -73.01 -25.73
C ALA A 950 -34.16 -74.05 -26.87
N ASP A 951 -35.15 -73.91 -27.74
CA ASP A 951 -35.30 -74.76 -28.93
C ASP A 951 -34.06 -74.65 -29.84
N GLY A 952 -33.37 -75.77 -30.06
CA GLY A 952 -32.18 -75.83 -30.91
C GLY A 952 -30.84 -75.77 -30.17
N LEU A 953 -30.81 -75.83 -28.84
CA LEU A 953 -29.58 -76.04 -28.07
C LEU A 953 -29.03 -77.45 -28.35
N ASN A 954 -27.82 -77.55 -28.91
CA ASN A 954 -27.31 -78.81 -29.46
C ASN A 954 -26.17 -79.45 -28.64
N PHE A 955 -25.64 -78.76 -27.62
CA PHE A 955 -24.43 -79.22 -26.93
C PHE A 955 -24.39 -78.83 -25.45
N GLU A 956 -24.23 -79.85 -24.60
CA GLU A 956 -23.90 -79.75 -23.17
C GLU A 956 -22.47 -80.30 -23.00
N ALA A 957 -21.53 -79.48 -22.52
CA ALA A 957 -20.22 -79.95 -22.07
C ALA A 957 -20.15 -79.91 -20.56
N LYS A 958 -19.83 -81.06 -19.95
CA LYS A 958 -19.44 -81.14 -18.54
C LYS A 958 -17.92 -81.19 -18.42
N ASP A 959 -17.33 -80.20 -17.76
CA ASP A 959 -15.88 -80.16 -17.54
C ASP A 959 -15.42 -81.04 -16.36
N SER A 960 -14.11 -81.15 -16.15
CA SER A 960 -13.54 -81.94 -15.04
C SER A 960 -13.85 -81.40 -13.65
N ASN A 961 -14.31 -80.15 -13.55
CA ASN A 961 -14.72 -79.49 -12.30
C ASN A 961 -16.23 -79.67 -12.03
N GLY A 962 -16.95 -80.31 -12.97
CA GLY A 962 -18.38 -80.56 -12.85
C GLY A 962 -19.26 -79.40 -13.30
N ILE A 963 -18.71 -78.41 -14.01
CA ILE A 963 -19.46 -77.29 -14.60
C ILE A 963 -20.08 -77.72 -15.92
N TYR A 964 -21.36 -77.38 -16.09
CA TYR A 964 -22.18 -77.61 -17.28
C TYR A 964 -22.24 -76.36 -18.14
N THR A 965 -21.71 -76.39 -19.36
CA THR A 965 -21.78 -75.26 -20.29
C THR A 965 -22.73 -75.55 -21.44
N TYR A 966 -23.61 -74.59 -21.71
CA TYR A 966 -24.62 -74.64 -22.76
C TYR A 966 -24.31 -73.59 -23.84
N HIS A 967 -24.44 -73.97 -25.12
CA HIS A 967 -24.12 -73.15 -26.31
C HIS A 967 -25.15 -73.29 -27.43
#